data_AF-A0A939Z6S9-F1
#
_entry.id   AF-A0A939Z6S9-F1
#
_cell.length_a   1.000
_cell.length_b   1.000
_cell.length_c   1.000
_cell.angle_alpha   90.00
_cell.angle_beta   90.00
_cell.angle_gamma   90.00
#
_symmetry.space_group_name_H-M   'P 1'
#
loop_
_entity.id
_entity.type
_entity.pdbx_description
1 polymer ?
#
loop_
_entity_poly.entity_id
_entity_poly.type
_entity_poly.pdbx_seq_one_letter_code
_entity_poly.pdbx_strand_id
1 'polypeptide(L)'
;MKKLIALLLSVGILMSFSGCGKKKMLGDEPSAGLPMNFNEEADNYDIIDDMPDYTGDNLDLVVWYGYGTGEKYKDSLATDDKFRDEIERVTGVRLSDESYDNNGKTADQLISEMAASEDFPQVAMGIETSAADKFIEKDMLFDLSEYIPKYMPHYWKIISENPDIMRQWENTQPEKGTFYLKRFHNRAFQFTDPEGYEAGDYSRLVQPVDSRNWVWVRDDILKQIYPNAKTQKEIKAIYEANGAYTKEDMSDVTIKSSEEFKQLLEKINALNITENGKKVWPFYTREGVEDYFNLFTMFGTTLAGAGTGGDVVSDYTYFDGNRDEIVVTAEQPWFKDLCKYFNGLYREGLASKDAIADDETTFNSKLKNGEYAVIYGYDMPPTDEELEAAGKNFSYRKVMIDIPCDYNEFVRRNDNKNAFDSYNMVFFKTSMTGTQLEQALRFIDFFYTEPGMKLANWGPKKAGLYEETDKGFRYTDERYEKAQLYSADPKVYEDYGLYSFPRIDYFIYPDGINKYQPEIVYGDDFKQQPSDWVKYWNYSFVEGEEMPDFPYTNFAWQIYTFAKYCEPAKTFWDARDEFENALGRVVVAASDDEFEKAYSNLLDTIHRNGLDEEGMKIMNETMKERCGDTYEELVNWTSDK
;
A
#
# COMPACT_ATOMS: atom_id res chain seq x y z
N MET A 1 27.63 -29.35 -33.05
CA MET A 1 26.35 -29.77 -33.67
C MET A 1 25.33 -29.70 -32.58
N LYS A 2 24.53 -28.63 -32.56
CA LYS A 2 23.20 -28.56 -33.19
C LYS A 2 22.18 -29.31 -32.31
N LYS A 3 21.07 -28.74 -31.88
CA LYS A 3 20.40 -27.44 -32.06
C LYS A 3 18.96 -27.71 -31.57
N LEU A 4 18.26 -26.68 -31.05
CA LEU A 4 16.79 -26.50 -31.14
C LEU A 4 15.91 -27.51 -30.34
N ILE A 5 14.85 -27.17 -29.60
CA ILE A 5 13.89 -26.06 -29.61
C ILE A 5 13.32 -25.95 -28.19
N ALA A 6 13.42 -24.76 -27.59
CA ALA A 6 12.45 -24.25 -26.64
C ALA A 6 11.86 -23.02 -27.33
N LEU A 7 10.63 -23.15 -27.81
CA LEU A 7 9.92 -22.09 -28.54
C LEU A 7 8.44 -22.18 -28.17
N LEU A 8 7.95 -21.08 -27.60
CA LEU A 8 6.59 -20.56 -27.67
C LEU A 8 5.45 -21.51 -27.30
N LEU A 9 4.90 -21.33 -26.10
CA LEU A 9 3.45 -21.38 -25.87
C LEU A 9 3.07 -20.25 -24.88
N SER A 10 3.30 -19.01 -25.29
CA SER A 10 2.43 -17.90 -24.94
C SER A 10 1.09 -18.14 -25.63
N VAL A 11 0.26 -19.02 -25.06
CA VAL A 11 -1.15 -19.06 -25.41
C VAL A 11 -1.76 -17.86 -24.70
N GLY A 12 -1.97 -16.78 -25.46
CA GLY A 12 -3.08 -15.90 -25.13
C GLY A 12 -4.32 -16.78 -25.09
N ILE A 13 -4.72 -17.20 -23.89
CA ILE A 13 -5.99 -17.87 -23.68
C ILE A 13 -7.02 -16.77 -23.90
N LEU A 14 -7.40 -16.59 -25.16
CA LEU A 14 -8.73 -16.12 -25.51
C LEU A 14 -9.68 -17.06 -24.76
N MET A 15 -10.17 -16.61 -23.60
CA MET A 15 -11.26 -17.26 -22.89
C MET A 15 -12.51 -17.15 -23.76
N SER A 16 -12.60 -18.02 -24.75
CA SER A 16 -13.81 -18.19 -25.52
C SER A 16 -14.79 -18.95 -24.63
N PHE A 17 -15.69 -18.22 -23.98
CA PHE A 17 -16.94 -18.75 -23.38
C PHE A 17 -17.87 -19.20 -24.51
N SER A 18 -17.42 -20.17 -25.29
CA SER A 18 -18.13 -20.71 -26.44
C SER A 18 -18.88 -21.95 -26.01
N GLY A 19 -20.10 -21.75 -25.52
CA GLY A 19 -21.17 -22.72 -25.63
C GLY A 19 -21.48 -23.53 -24.38
N CYS A 20 -22.49 -23.09 -23.63
CA CYS A 20 -23.69 -23.85 -23.30
C CYS A 20 -24.64 -22.92 -22.51
N GLY A 21 -25.87 -22.73 -23.01
CA GLY A 21 -27.01 -22.05 -22.38
C GLY A 21 -26.75 -20.85 -21.46
N LYS A 22 -27.15 -19.62 -21.85
CA LYS A 22 -27.21 -18.47 -20.91
C LYS A 22 -27.98 -18.89 -19.64
N LYS A 23 -27.26 -19.10 -18.54
CA LYS A 23 -27.84 -19.29 -17.20
C LYS A 23 -28.68 -18.04 -16.91
N LYS A 24 -29.90 -18.22 -16.40
CA LYS A 24 -30.75 -17.09 -15.98
C LYS A 24 -30.00 -16.35 -14.88
N MET A 25 -29.70 -15.07 -15.10
CA MET A 25 -29.16 -14.21 -14.05
C MET A 25 -30.23 -14.09 -12.97
N LEU A 26 -29.88 -14.37 -11.72
CA LEU A 26 -30.80 -14.27 -10.58
C LEU A 26 -31.12 -12.80 -10.28
N GLY A 27 -30.17 -11.90 -10.53
CA GLY A 27 -30.26 -10.47 -10.25
C GLY A 27 -31.05 -9.63 -11.26
N ASP A 28 -31.58 -10.20 -12.34
CA ASP A 28 -32.41 -9.45 -13.31
C ASP A 28 -33.78 -9.06 -12.71
N GLU A 29 -34.18 -9.66 -11.60
CA GLU A 29 -35.41 -9.34 -10.89
C GLU A 29 -35.14 -8.18 -9.89
N PRO A 30 -35.88 -7.04 -9.99
CA PRO A 30 -35.78 -5.95 -9.03
C PRO A 30 -36.06 -6.44 -7.61
N SER A 31 -35.47 -5.77 -6.62
CA SER A 31 -35.78 -6.08 -5.22
C SER A 31 -37.28 -6.00 -4.94
N ALA A 32 -37.78 -6.99 -4.20
CA ALA A 32 -39.14 -7.00 -3.67
C ALA A 32 -39.31 -6.11 -2.42
N GLY A 33 -38.21 -5.51 -1.94
CA GLY A 33 -38.13 -4.77 -0.67
C GLY A 33 -37.91 -5.69 0.52
N LEU A 34 -37.31 -5.15 1.58
CA LEU A 34 -37.15 -5.85 2.86
C LEU A 34 -38.34 -5.59 3.79
N PRO A 35 -38.66 -6.53 4.70
CA PRO A 35 -39.68 -6.32 5.72
C PRO A 35 -39.29 -5.26 6.76
N MET A 36 -37.98 -4.98 6.89
CA MET A 36 -37.42 -3.97 7.76
C MET A 36 -36.12 -3.42 7.16
N ASN A 37 -35.97 -2.09 7.11
CA ASN A 37 -34.74 -1.41 6.69
C ASN A 37 -33.86 -1.16 7.93
N PHE A 38 -33.13 -2.17 8.39
CA PHE A 38 -32.39 -2.10 9.65
C PHE A 38 -31.31 -0.99 9.70
N ASN A 39 -30.74 -0.60 8.56
CA ASN A 39 -29.78 0.50 8.49
C ASN A 39 -30.45 1.87 8.68
N GLU A 40 -31.68 2.06 8.19
CA GLU A 40 -32.46 3.28 8.45
C GLU A 40 -33.03 3.26 9.88
N GLU A 41 -33.44 2.09 10.38
CA GLU A 41 -33.91 1.96 11.75
C GLU A 41 -32.80 2.24 12.78
N ALA A 42 -31.54 1.95 12.44
CA ALA A 42 -30.37 2.24 13.25
C ALA A 42 -30.25 3.71 13.67
N ASP A 43 -30.82 4.65 12.90
CA ASP A 43 -30.84 6.09 13.23
C ASP A 43 -31.59 6.40 14.54
N ASN A 44 -32.44 5.48 15.00
CA ASN A 44 -33.21 5.62 16.24
C ASN A 44 -32.47 5.09 17.48
N TYR A 45 -31.27 4.52 17.32
CA TYR A 45 -30.56 3.80 18.38
C TYR A 45 -29.12 4.27 18.52
N ASP A 46 -28.62 4.22 19.75
CA ASP A 46 -27.25 4.64 20.07
C ASP A 46 -26.24 3.50 19.93
N ILE A 47 -26.65 2.27 20.25
CA ILE A 47 -25.86 1.04 20.25
C ILE A 47 -26.69 -0.12 19.67
N ILE A 48 -26.01 -1.15 19.14
CA ILE A 48 -26.67 -2.31 18.52
C ILE A 48 -27.55 -3.09 19.51
N ASP A 49 -27.18 -3.14 20.78
CA ASP A 49 -27.86 -3.90 21.82
C ASP A 49 -29.33 -3.47 22.02
N ASP A 50 -29.65 -2.21 21.73
CA ASP A 50 -31.00 -1.65 21.89
C ASP A 50 -31.87 -1.82 20.63
N MET A 51 -31.26 -2.19 19.50
CA MET A 51 -31.97 -2.36 18.23
C MET A 51 -32.87 -3.59 18.25
N PRO A 52 -34.03 -3.55 17.56
CA PRO A 52 -34.92 -4.70 17.45
C PRO A 52 -34.31 -5.82 16.58
N ASP A 53 -34.79 -7.04 16.79
CA ASP A 53 -34.40 -8.19 15.97
C ASP A 53 -34.94 -8.06 14.54
N TYR A 54 -34.14 -8.46 13.56
CA TYR A 54 -34.56 -8.54 12.17
C TYR A 54 -35.71 -9.54 11.99
N THR A 55 -36.76 -9.12 11.28
CA THR A 55 -37.99 -9.91 11.13
C THR A 55 -38.16 -10.56 9.76
N GLY A 56 -37.16 -10.46 8.88
CA GLY A 56 -37.18 -11.01 7.54
C GLY A 56 -36.48 -12.36 7.39
N ASP A 57 -36.33 -12.80 6.15
CA ASP A 57 -35.55 -13.99 5.83
C ASP A 57 -34.06 -13.71 5.99
N ASN A 58 -33.35 -14.61 6.69
CA ASN A 58 -31.91 -14.48 6.84
C ASN A 58 -31.19 -14.71 5.52
N LEU A 59 -30.11 -13.97 5.29
CA LEU A 59 -29.20 -14.13 4.17
C LEU A 59 -27.91 -14.80 4.65
N ASP A 60 -27.62 -15.98 4.12
CA ASP A 60 -26.33 -16.65 4.27
C ASP A 60 -25.42 -16.24 3.11
N LEU A 61 -24.54 -15.26 3.37
CA LEU A 61 -23.77 -14.54 2.35
C LEU A 61 -22.44 -15.25 2.05
N VAL A 62 -22.28 -15.75 0.83
CA VAL A 62 -21.04 -16.40 0.35
C VAL A 62 -20.06 -15.35 -0.16
N VAL A 63 -18.91 -15.24 0.50
CA VAL A 63 -17.90 -14.20 0.21
C VAL A 63 -16.62 -14.82 -0.33
N TRP A 64 -16.07 -14.20 -1.37
CA TRP A 64 -14.70 -14.43 -1.82
C TRP A 64 -13.77 -13.30 -1.36
N TYR A 65 -12.77 -13.64 -0.54
CA TYR A 65 -11.70 -12.73 -0.11
C TYR A 65 -10.56 -12.79 -1.13
N GLY A 66 -10.57 -11.85 -2.09
CA GLY A 66 -9.70 -11.88 -3.27
C GLY A 66 -8.37 -11.15 -3.14
N TYR A 67 -8.00 -10.69 -1.94
CA TYR A 67 -6.77 -9.94 -1.70
C TYR A 67 -5.51 -10.82 -1.88
N GLY A 68 -4.54 -10.35 -2.67
CA GLY A 68 -3.22 -10.99 -2.84
C GLY A 68 -3.29 -12.44 -3.33
N THR A 69 -2.36 -13.30 -2.88
CA THR A 69 -2.45 -14.76 -3.08
C THR A 69 -3.22 -15.47 -1.96
N GLY A 70 -3.67 -14.72 -0.95
CA GLY A 70 -4.43 -15.21 0.21
C GLY A 70 -3.58 -15.91 1.29
N GLU A 71 -3.96 -15.74 2.55
CA GLU A 71 -3.57 -16.64 3.65
C GLU A 71 -4.60 -17.77 3.77
N LYS A 72 -4.29 -18.85 4.52
CA LYS A 72 -5.28 -19.92 4.78
C LYS A 72 -6.25 -19.49 5.89
N TYR A 73 -7.16 -18.56 5.61
CA TYR A 73 -8.06 -18.02 6.63
C TYR A 73 -8.99 -19.09 7.21
N LYS A 74 -9.33 -20.13 6.43
CA LYS A 74 -10.26 -21.19 6.85
C LYS A 74 -9.91 -21.90 8.17
N ASP A 75 -8.64 -21.87 8.59
CA ASP A 75 -8.21 -22.50 9.83
C ASP A 75 -8.33 -21.57 11.06
N SER A 76 -8.73 -20.30 10.86
CA SER A 76 -8.89 -19.29 11.90
C SER A 76 -10.32 -19.30 12.42
N LEU A 77 -10.56 -19.73 13.66
CA LEU A 77 -11.90 -19.88 14.22
C LEU A 77 -11.98 -19.27 15.63
N ALA A 78 -13.05 -18.53 15.87
CA ALA A 78 -13.33 -17.89 17.14
C ALA A 78 -13.44 -18.92 18.27
N THR A 79 -12.86 -18.56 19.42
CA THR A 79 -13.01 -19.33 20.65
C THR A 79 -14.07 -18.73 21.57
N ASP A 80 -14.40 -17.44 21.38
CA ASP A 80 -15.33 -16.67 22.19
C ASP A 80 -15.92 -15.51 21.35
N ASP A 81 -16.71 -15.86 20.32
CA ASP A 81 -17.28 -14.87 19.40
C ASP A 81 -18.16 -13.84 20.13
N LYS A 82 -17.82 -12.56 19.97
CA LYS A 82 -18.53 -11.44 20.58
C LYS A 82 -19.42 -10.66 19.61
N PHE A 83 -19.31 -10.89 18.30
CA PHE A 83 -19.85 -9.98 17.28
C PHE A 83 -20.92 -10.61 16.42
N ARG A 84 -20.71 -11.84 15.93
CA ARG A 84 -21.53 -12.41 14.84
C ARG A 84 -22.99 -12.54 15.20
N ASP A 85 -23.30 -13.03 16.40
CA ASP A 85 -24.68 -13.22 16.84
C ASP A 85 -25.47 -11.91 16.86
N GLU A 86 -24.85 -10.79 17.25
CA GLU A 86 -25.51 -9.49 17.26
C GLU A 86 -25.70 -8.92 15.86
N ILE A 87 -24.71 -9.10 15.00
CA ILE A 87 -24.80 -8.70 13.60
C ILE A 87 -25.93 -9.47 12.91
N GLU A 88 -25.98 -10.80 13.06
CA GLU A 88 -27.05 -11.63 12.47
C GLU A 88 -28.40 -11.25 13.06
N ARG A 89 -28.51 -11.04 14.38
CA ARG A 89 -29.75 -10.66 15.05
C ARG A 89 -30.36 -9.39 14.47
N VAL A 90 -29.55 -8.37 14.22
CA VAL A 90 -30.05 -7.03 13.78
C VAL A 90 -30.18 -6.91 12.28
N THR A 91 -29.31 -7.57 11.51
CA THR A 91 -29.25 -7.39 10.05
C THR A 91 -29.88 -8.56 9.28
N GLY A 92 -30.07 -9.70 9.94
CA GLY A 92 -30.44 -10.96 9.30
C GLY A 92 -29.37 -11.52 8.38
N VAL A 93 -28.16 -10.94 8.36
CA VAL A 93 -27.07 -11.39 7.49
C VAL A 93 -26.07 -12.17 8.31
N ARG A 94 -25.76 -13.37 7.82
CA ARG A 94 -24.67 -14.21 8.31
C ARG A 94 -23.70 -14.46 7.17
N LEU A 95 -22.40 -14.45 7.45
CA LEU A 95 -21.41 -14.88 6.46
C LEU A 95 -21.36 -16.42 6.41
N SER A 96 -21.44 -16.98 5.22
CA SER A 96 -21.55 -18.42 5.00
C SER A 96 -20.20 -19.13 5.12
N ASP A 97 -20.18 -20.33 5.71
CA ASP A 97 -19.01 -21.21 5.77
C ASP A 97 -18.51 -21.65 4.37
N GLU A 98 -19.35 -21.52 3.35
CA GLU A 98 -19.00 -21.75 1.95
C GLU A 98 -18.14 -20.62 1.35
N SER A 99 -17.88 -19.56 2.12
CA SER A 99 -16.92 -18.52 1.74
C SER A 99 -15.52 -19.10 1.51
N TYR A 100 -14.64 -18.33 0.88
CA TYR A 100 -13.26 -18.77 0.60
C TYR A 100 -12.31 -17.61 0.29
N ASP A 101 -11.03 -17.90 0.39
CA ASP A 101 -9.91 -17.02 0.01
C ASP A 101 -9.18 -17.57 -1.23
N ASN A 102 -8.08 -16.91 -1.59
CA ASN A 102 -7.25 -17.30 -2.73
C ASN A 102 -6.42 -18.60 -2.51
N ASN A 103 -6.25 -19.05 -1.26
CA ASN A 103 -5.54 -20.29 -0.89
C ASN A 103 -4.20 -20.51 -1.63
N GLY A 104 -3.37 -19.47 -1.69
CA GLY A 104 -2.06 -19.47 -2.36
C GLY A 104 -2.09 -19.34 -3.89
N LYS A 105 -3.26 -19.13 -4.50
CA LYS A 105 -3.41 -18.93 -5.95
C LYS A 105 -3.53 -17.44 -6.28
N THR A 106 -3.25 -17.08 -7.53
CA THR A 106 -3.55 -15.73 -8.00
C THR A 106 -5.06 -15.58 -8.25
N ALA A 107 -5.58 -14.34 -8.19
CA ALA A 107 -6.97 -14.06 -8.52
C ALA A 107 -7.34 -14.61 -9.91
N ASP A 108 -6.46 -14.50 -10.89
CA ASP A 108 -6.67 -15.00 -12.25
C ASP A 108 -6.86 -16.52 -12.34
N GLN A 109 -6.14 -17.28 -11.52
CA GLN A 109 -6.32 -18.72 -11.42
C GLN A 109 -7.70 -19.05 -10.85
N LEU A 110 -8.13 -18.36 -9.78
CA LEU A 110 -9.47 -18.57 -9.21
C LEU A 110 -10.59 -18.14 -10.15
N ILE A 111 -10.45 -17.01 -10.85
CA ILE A 111 -11.43 -16.57 -11.87
C ILE A 111 -11.60 -17.66 -12.94
N SER A 112 -10.49 -18.29 -13.35
CA SER A 112 -10.52 -19.39 -14.33
C SER A 112 -11.20 -20.64 -13.78
N GLU A 113 -11.01 -20.96 -12.49
CA GLU A 113 -11.68 -22.07 -11.81
C GLU A 113 -13.18 -21.82 -11.67
N MET A 114 -13.60 -20.63 -11.19
CA MET A 114 -15.02 -20.24 -11.09
C MET A 114 -15.71 -20.26 -12.45
N ALA A 115 -15.01 -19.79 -13.49
CA ALA A 115 -15.49 -19.85 -14.85
C ALA A 115 -15.72 -21.28 -15.35
N ALA A 116 -14.89 -22.24 -14.92
CA ALA A 116 -15.02 -23.64 -15.31
C ALA A 116 -16.08 -24.40 -14.49
N SER A 117 -16.24 -24.06 -13.21
CA SER A 117 -17.25 -24.67 -12.32
C SER A 117 -18.64 -24.05 -12.46
N GLU A 118 -18.73 -22.84 -13.02
CA GLU A 118 -19.92 -21.97 -12.99
C GLU A 118 -20.44 -21.68 -11.58
N ASP A 119 -19.54 -21.74 -10.60
CA ASP A 119 -19.79 -21.52 -9.18
C ASP A 119 -19.13 -20.21 -8.75
N PHE A 120 -19.95 -19.18 -8.61
CA PHE A 120 -19.52 -17.81 -8.31
C PHE A 120 -20.01 -17.43 -6.91
N PRO A 121 -19.20 -16.68 -6.15
CA PRO A 121 -19.62 -16.20 -4.84
C PRO A 121 -20.75 -15.18 -5.02
N GLN A 122 -21.39 -14.79 -3.94
CA GLN A 122 -22.37 -13.70 -3.96
C GLN A 122 -21.67 -12.33 -3.95
N VAL A 123 -20.59 -12.22 -3.17
CA VAL A 123 -19.75 -11.03 -3.07
C VAL A 123 -18.29 -11.43 -3.25
N ALA A 124 -17.53 -10.61 -3.96
CA ALA A 124 -16.08 -10.67 -3.90
C ALA A 124 -15.53 -9.32 -3.40
N MET A 125 -14.56 -9.38 -2.50
CA MET A 125 -13.99 -8.22 -1.84
C MET A 125 -12.46 -8.27 -1.90
N GLY A 126 -11.80 -7.11 -1.82
CA GLY A 126 -10.36 -7.05 -2.02
C GLY A 126 -9.96 -7.27 -3.48
N ILE A 127 -10.87 -7.02 -4.43
CA ILE A 127 -10.66 -7.34 -5.85
C ILE A 127 -10.02 -6.15 -6.56
N GLU A 128 -8.92 -6.39 -7.29
CA GLU A 128 -8.33 -5.38 -8.15
C GLU A 128 -9.24 -5.04 -9.34
N THR A 129 -9.16 -3.82 -9.85
CA THR A 129 -9.96 -3.38 -11.00
C THR A 129 -9.73 -4.26 -12.24
N SER A 130 -8.51 -4.74 -12.45
CA SER A 130 -8.14 -5.65 -13.55
C SER A 130 -8.90 -6.99 -13.51
N ALA A 131 -9.10 -7.54 -12.32
CA ALA A 131 -9.86 -8.75 -12.08
C ALA A 131 -11.37 -8.49 -12.23
N ALA A 132 -11.84 -7.36 -11.70
CA ALA A 132 -13.24 -6.96 -11.77
C ALA A 132 -13.70 -6.72 -13.23
N ASP A 133 -12.86 -6.09 -14.06
CA ASP A 133 -13.12 -5.84 -15.50
C ASP A 133 -13.46 -7.13 -16.27
N LYS A 134 -12.83 -8.26 -15.92
CA LYS A 134 -13.10 -9.58 -16.55
C LYS A 134 -14.51 -10.09 -16.29
N PHE A 135 -15.13 -9.68 -15.19
CA PHE A 135 -16.52 -9.99 -14.86
C PHE A 135 -17.49 -8.99 -15.49
N ILE A 136 -17.13 -7.69 -15.58
CA ILE A 136 -17.93 -6.70 -16.34
C ILE A 136 -18.08 -7.13 -17.80
N GLU A 137 -16.98 -7.54 -18.45
CA GLU A 137 -17.00 -7.92 -19.87
C GLU A 137 -17.97 -9.06 -20.18
N LYS A 138 -18.33 -9.85 -19.17
CA LYS A 138 -19.27 -10.96 -19.27
C LYS A 138 -20.65 -10.65 -18.70
N ASP A 139 -20.88 -9.40 -18.29
CA ASP A 139 -22.14 -8.95 -17.69
C ASP A 139 -22.53 -9.85 -16.49
N MET A 140 -21.60 -10.06 -15.56
CA MET A 140 -21.78 -10.96 -14.41
C MET A 140 -22.03 -10.23 -13.09
N LEU A 141 -21.72 -8.94 -13.05
CA LEU A 141 -21.80 -8.12 -11.85
C LEU A 141 -23.07 -7.25 -11.89
N PHE A 142 -23.56 -6.88 -10.71
CA PHE A 142 -24.50 -5.77 -10.60
C PHE A 142 -23.80 -4.45 -10.86
N ASP A 143 -24.44 -3.57 -11.63
CA ASP A 143 -24.08 -2.14 -11.64
C ASP A 143 -24.73 -1.48 -10.42
N LEU A 144 -23.91 -0.99 -9.48
CA LEU A 144 -24.38 -0.43 -8.22
C LEU A 144 -24.80 1.06 -8.30
N SER A 145 -24.73 1.68 -9.48
CA SER A 145 -24.98 3.12 -9.69
C SER A 145 -26.32 3.61 -9.11
N GLU A 146 -27.41 2.85 -9.29
CA GLU A 146 -28.74 3.15 -8.72
C GLU A 146 -28.95 2.55 -7.32
N TYR A 147 -28.15 1.54 -6.94
CA TYR A 147 -28.34 0.79 -5.70
C TYR A 147 -27.66 1.43 -4.51
N ILE A 148 -26.47 2.01 -4.67
CA ILE A 148 -25.74 2.70 -3.60
C ILE A 148 -26.57 3.87 -3.05
N PRO A 149 -27.04 4.84 -3.87
CA PRO A 149 -27.83 5.96 -3.34
C PRO A 149 -29.14 5.53 -2.67
N LYS A 150 -29.68 4.37 -3.04
CA LYS A 150 -30.99 3.88 -2.59
C LYS A 150 -30.91 3.03 -1.32
N TYR A 151 -29.93 2.12 -1.25
CA TYR A 151 -29.84 1.11 -0.20
C TYR A 151 -28.66 1.36 0.76
N MET A 152 -27.78 2.30 0.42
CA MET A 152 -26.67 2.72 1.28
C MET A 152 -26.69 4.24 1.55
N PRO A 153 -27.78 4.79 2.12
CA PRO A 153 -27.93 6.23 2.30
C PRO A 153 -26.85 6.86 3.18
N HIS A 154 -26.31 6.15 4.19
CA HIS A 154 -25.28 6.69 5.08
C HIS A 154 -23.93 6.79 4.37
N TYR A 155 -23.52 5.71 3.71
CA TYR A 155 -22.34 5.69 2.84
C TYR A 155 -22.45 6.76 1.75
N TRP A 156 -23.59 6.82 1.06
CA TRP A 156 -23.81 7.75 -0.05
C TRP A 156 -23.83 9.21 0.41
N LYS A 157 -24.34 9.50 1.61
CA LYS A 157 -24.31 10.83 2.18
C LYS A 157 -22.88 11.37 2.28
N ILE A 158 -21.94 10.55 2.78
CA ILE A 158 -20.53 10.92 2.94
C ILE A 158 -19.91 11.30 1.58
N ILE A 159 -20.24 10.55 0.53
CA ILE A 159 -19.75 10.81 -0.83
C ILE A 159 -20.40 12.05 -1.43
N SER A 160 -21.72 12.16 -1.32
CA SER A 160 -22.50 13.15 -2.05
C SER A 160 -22.51 14.54 -1.43
N GLU A 161 -22.19 14.68 -0.14
CA GLU A 161 -22.11 15.98 0.54
C GLU A 161 -20.79 16.72 0.26
N ASN A 162 -19.73 16.02 -0.17
CA ASN A 162 -18.43 16.62 -0.47
C ASN A 162 -18.08 16.45 -1.97
N PRO A 163 -18.03 17.54 -2.77
CA PRO A 163 -17.71 17.47 -4.20
C PRO A 163 -16.35 16.85 -4.53
N ASP A 164 -15.37 16.94 -3.64
CA ASP A 164 -14.04 16.35 -3.83
C ASP A 164 -14.08 14.85 -3.60
N ILE A 165 -14.78 14.39 -2.56
CA ILE A 165 -15.04 12.96 -2.36
C ILE A 165 -15.85 12.39 -3.52
N MET A 166 -16.91 13.07 -3.96
CA MET A 166 -17.71 12.64 -5.12
C MET A 166 -16.84 12.46 -6.36
N ARG A 167 -16.02 13.47 -6.70
CA ARG A 167 -15.12 13.42 -7.85
C ARG A 167 -14.14 12.26 -7.74
N GLN A 168 -13.52 12.06 -6.58
CA GLN A 168 -12.63 10.91 -6.36
C GLN A 168 -13.37 9.59 -6.52
N TRP A 169 -14.57 9.48 -5.95
CA TRP A 169 -15.40 8.28 -6.06
C TRP A 169 -15.68 7.96 -7.52
N GLU A 170 -16.18 8.93 -8.30
CA GLU A 170 -16.44 8.79 -9.75
C GLU A 170 -15.19 8.30 -10.50
N ASN A 171 -14.01 8.84 -10.18
CA ASN A 171 -12.75 8.43 -10.81
C ASN A 171 -12.29 7.02 -10.46
N THR A 172 -12.74 6.48 -9.31
CA THR A 172 -12.46 5.09 -8.95
C THR A 172 -13.35 4.09 -9.68
N GLN A 173 -14.42 4.55 -10.33
CA GLN A 173 -15.42 3.69 -10.96
C GLN A 173 -14.98 3.26 -12.37
N PRO A 174 -15.37 2.06 -12.83
CA PRO A 174 -15.03 1.60 -14.17
C PRO A 174 -15.72 2.41 -15.27
N GLU A 175 -14.98 2.73 -16.33
CA GLU A 175 -15.49 3.49 -17.49
C GLU A 175 -16.60 2.76 -18.25
N LYS A 176 -16.63 1.42 -18.16
CA LYS A 176 -17.62 0.59 -18.85
C LYS A 176 -19.00 0.59 -18.17
N GLY A 177 -19.21 1.37 -17.11
CA GLY A 177 -20.54 1.66 -16.54
C GLY A 177 -21.10 0.58 -15.61
N THR A 178 -20.24 -0.20 -14.95
CA THR A 178 -20.65 -1.09 -13.84
C THR A 178 -19.95 -0.61 -12.58
N PHE A 179 -20.69 0.10 -11.74
CA PHE A 179 -20.14 0.71 -10.53
C PHE A 179 -19.95 -0.33 -9.43
N TYR A 180 -18.86 -0.20 -8.68
CA TYR A 180 -18.52 -1.05 -7.53
C TYR A 180 -18.56 -0.25 -6.24
N LEU A 181 -18.58 -0.98 -5.12
CA LEU A 181 -18.44 -0.38 -3.81
C LEU A 181 -16.96 -0.20 -3.45
N LYS A 182 -16.63 0.98 -2.91
CA LYS A 182 -15.28 1.37 -2.47
C LYS A 182 -15.23 1.54 -0.97
N ARG A 183 -14.16 1.08 -0.30
CA ARG A 183 -13.95 1.41 1.11
C ARG A 183 -13.29 2.78 1.21
N PHE A 184 -13.55 3.47 2.31
CA PHE A 184 -12.81 4.67 2.63
C PHE A 184 -11.40 4.29 3.11
N HIS A 185 -10.46 5.21 2.89
CA HIS A 185 -9.10 5.16 3.43
C HIS A 185 -9.02 6.00 4.70
N ASN A 186 -8.09 5.69 5.62
CA ASN A 186 -7.96 6.39 6.92
C ASN A 186 -7.76 7.92 6.83
N ARG A 187 -7.45 8.42 5.62
CA ARG A 187 -7.25 9.83 5.29
C ARG A 187 -8.54 10.56 4.89
N ALA A 188 -9.67 9.87 4.78
CA ALA A 188 -10.94 10.49 4.44
C ALA A 188 -11.42 11.52 5.50
N PHE A 189 -10.92 11.45 6.74
CA PHE A 189 -11.17 12.46 7.79
C PHE A 189 -10.87 13.90 7.37
N GLN A 190 -9.87 14.13 6.51
CA GLN A 190 -9.58 15.49 6.03
C GLN A 190 -10.76 16.12 5.25
N PHE A 191 -11.67 15.27 4.73
CA PHE A 191 -12.83 15.69 3.96
C PHE A 191 -14.13 15.61 4.76
N THR A 192 -14.21 14.70 5.73
CA THR A 192 -15.44 14.45 6.53
C THR A 192 -15.45 15.21 7.85
N ASP A 193 -14.27 15.54 8.40
CA ASP A 193 -14.08 16.40 9.56
C ASP A 193 -12.80 17.26 9.38
N PRO A 194 -12.85 18.24 8.46
CA PRO A 194 -11.69 19.08 8.16
C PRO A 194 -11.21 19.88 9.37
N GLU A 195 -12.13 20.31 10.26
CA GLU A 195 -11.76 21.07 11.47
C GLU A 195 -10.95 20.22 12.44
N GLY A 196 -11.37 18.98 12.72
CA GLY A 196 -10.61 18.04 13.55
C GLY A 196 -9.28 17.64 12.90
N TYR A 197 -9.24 17.54 11.57
CA TYR A 197 -8.01 17.24 10.83
C TYR A 197 -6.99 18.37 10.92
N GLU A 198 -7.41 19.62 10.69
CA GLU A 198 -6.56 20.81 10.84
C GLU A 198 -6.12 21.02 12.29
N ALA A 199 -6.96 20.65 13.27
CA ALA A 199 -6.60 20.68 14.69
C ALA A 199 -5.59 19.58 15.10
N GLY A 200 -5.32 18.60 14.22
CA GLY A 200 -4.40 17.50 14.46
C GLY A 200 -4.99 16.33 15.27
N ASP A 201 -6.32 16.28 15.43
CA ASP A 201 -7.02 15.27 16.24
C ASP A 201 -6.78 13.84 15.71
N TYR A 202 -6.59 13.70 14.40
CA TYR A 202 -6.37 12.42 13.71
C TYR A 202 -4.89 12.04 13.52
N SER A 203 -3.94 12.82 14.04
CA SER A 203 -2.49 12.57 13.91
C SER A 203 -2.05 11.20 14.45
N ARG A 204 -2.84 10.61 15.36
CA ARG A 204 -2.62 9.25 15.91
C ARG A 204 -2.95 8.15 14.91
N LEU A 205 -3.94 8.39 14.04
CA LEU A 205 -4.42 7.46 13.02
C LEU A 205 -3.67 7.61 11.70
N VAL A 206 -3.37 8.85 11.30
CA VAL A 206 -2.70 9.17 10.05
C VAL A 206 -1.30 9.65 10.36
N GLN A 207 -0.32 8.77 10.09
CA GLN A 207 1.08 9.16 10.19
C GLN A 207 1.44 10.15 9.08
N PRO A 208 2.21 11.22 9.38
CA PRO A 208 2.74 12.07 8.33
C PRO A 208 3.69 11.27 7.46
N VAL A 209 3.76 11.61 6.17
CA VAL A 209 4.81 11.06 5.33
C VAL A 209 6.13 11.62 5.81
N ASP A 210 7.13 10.74 5.99
CA ASP A 210 8.48 11.15 6.31
C ASP A 210 9.05 12.05 5.22
N SER A 211 9.54 13.23 5.62
CA SER A 211 10.15 14.22 4.74
C SER A 211 11.60 13.89 4.40
N ARG A 212 12.15 12.82 4.99
CA ARG A 212 13.52 12.35 4.77
C ARG A 212 13.55 10.88 4.43
N ASN A 213 14.59 10.48 3.70
CA ASN A 213 14.89 9.07 3.46
C ASN A 213 15.98 8.58 4.39
N TRP A 214 16.09 7.26 4.48
CA TRP A 214 16.96 6.60 5.43
C TRP A 214 17.70 5.44 4.77
N VAL A 215 18.93 5.21 5.23
CA VAL A 215 19.60 3.91 5.06
C VAL A 215 19.77 3.27 6.42
N TRP A 216 19.73 1.94 6.47
CA TRP A 216 20.12 1.20 7.66
C TRP A 216 21.62 1.00 7.67
N VAL A 217 22.26 1.27 8.81
CA VAL A 217 23.70 1.04 8.98
C VAL A 217 23.95 0.27 10.27
N ARG A 218 24.85 -0.71 10.19
CA ARG A 218 25.37 -1.42 11.37
C ARG A 218 25.93 -0.44 12.40
N ASP A 219 25.35 -0.45 13.60
CA ASP A 219 25.65 0.56 14.62
C ASP A 219 27.05 0.42 15.24
N ASP A 220 27.59 -0.80 15.31
CA ASP A 220 28.96 -1.09 15.74
C ASP A 220 30.01 -0.52 14.77
N ILE A 221 29.74 -0.60 13.46
CA ILE A 221 30.57 0.00 12.42
C ILE A 221 30.44 1.51 12.47
N LEU A 222 29.21 2.01 12.59
CA LEU A 222 28.93 3.44 12.63
C LEU A 222 29.63 4.11 13.81
N LYS A 223 29.61 3.50 15.01
CA LYS A 223 30.32 4.03 16.20
C LYS A 223 31.84 4.06 16.04
N GLN A 224 32.42 3.15 15.27
CA GLN A 224 33.86 3.20 14.98
C GLN A 224 34.21 4.41 14.10
N ILE A 225 33.31 4.80 13.21
CA ILE A 225 33.51 5.93 12.29
C ILE A 225 33.13 7.26 12.94
N TYR A 226 32.03 7.27 13.68
CA TYR A 226 31.45 8.42 14.38
C TYR A 226 31.26 8.04 15.86
N PRO A 227 32.25 8.30 16.73
CA PRO A 227 32.21 7.86 18.13
C PRO A 227 31.01 8.36 18.96
N ASN A 228 30.37 9.44 18.51
CA ASN A 228 29.19 10.03 19.16
C ASN A 228 27.86 9.55 18.55
N ALA A 229 27.89 8.71 17.51
CA ALA A 229 26.68 8.16 16.92
C ALA A 229 25.95 7.29 17.95
N LYS A 230 24.62 7.39 17.99
CA LYS A 230 23.78 6.58 18.86
C LYS A 230 23.65 5.17 18.30
N THR A 231 23.64 4.16 19.19
CA THR A 231 23.23 2.81 18.82
C THR A 231 21.72 2.72 18.67
N GLN A 232 21.26 1.64 18.06
CA GLN A 232 19.84 1.29 18.02
C GLN A 232 19.22 1.24 19.42
N LYS A 233 19.94 0.63 20.38
CA LYS A 233 19.50 0.54 21.77
C LYS A 233 19.40 1.91 22.46
N GLU A 234 20.34 2.81 22.18
CA GLU A 234 20.31 4.18 22.71
C GLU A 234 19.13 4.96 22.12
N ILE A 235 18.85 4.78 20.82
CA ILE A 235 17.68 5.36 20.12
C ILE A 235 16.37 4.88 20.77
N LYS A 236 16.20 3.56 20.92
CA LYS A 236 15.01 2.99 21.58
C LYS A 236 14.83 3.54 22.99
N ALA A 237 15.91 3.62 23.77
CA ALA A 237 15.87 4.13 25.14
C ALA A 237 15.45 5.62 25.24
N ILE A 238 15.76 6.44 24.23
CA ILE A 238 15.30 7.84 24.16
C ILE A 238 13.77 7.87 24.08
N TYR A 239 13.20 7.09 23.17
CA TYR A 239 11.76 7.02 23.01
C TYR A 239 11.07 6.42 24.24
N GLU A 240 11.61 5.34 24.81
CA GLU A 240 11.06 4.74 26.03
C GLU A 240 11.05 5.71 27.23
N ALA A 241 12.02 6.62 27.30
CA ALA A 241 12.10 7.63 28.35
C ALA A 241 11.18 8.83 28.11
N ASN A 242 11.00 9.24 26.86
CA ASN A 242 10.42 10.54 26.52
C ASN A 242 9.08 10.46 25.77
N GLY A 243 8.74 9.32 25.16
CA GLY A 243 7.60 9.16 24.24
C GLY A 243 7.76 9.88 22.90
N ALA A 244 8.90 10.52 22.64
CA ALA A 244 9.16 11.29 21.43
C ALA A 244 10.66 11.44 21.19
N TYR A 245 11.02 11.87 19.98
CA TYR A 245 12.37 12.25 19.59
C TYR A 245 12.49 13.77 19.42
N THR A 246 13.72 14.27 19.46
CA THR A 246 14.08 15.63 19.02
C THR A 246 14.75 15.59 17.65
N LYS A 247 14.90 16.76 17.00
CA LYS A 247 15.69 16.86 15.75
C LYS A 247 17.11 16.32 15.95
N GLU A 248 17.74 16.68 17.06
CA GLU A 248 19.10 16.27 17.43
C GLU A 248 19.22 14.77 17.72
N ASP A 249 18.13 14.13 18.15
CA ASP A 249 18.11 12.67 18.32
C ASP A 249 18.28 11.97 16.97
N MET A 250 17.57 12.48 15.95
CA MET A 250 17.48 11.91 14.60
C MET A 250 18.61 12.36 13.65
N SER A 251 19.29 13.46 13.95
CA SER A 251 20.33 14.07 13.10
C SER A 251 21.75 13.92 13.66
N ASP A 252 22.01 12.90 14.48
CA ASP A 252 23.32 12.66 15.09
C ASP A 252 24.40 12.31 14.05
N VAL A 253 23.98 11.64 12.98
CA VAL A 253 24.75 11.38 11.77
C VAL A 253 23.81 11.55 10.57
N THR A 254 24.21 12.39 9.63
CA THR A 254 23.46 12.70 8.39
C THR A 254 24.35 12.51 7.17
N ILE A 255 23.74 12.18 6.03
CA ILE A 255 24.39 12.13 4.72
C ILE A 255 23.82 13.28 3.88
N LYS A 256 24.65 14.25 3.50
CA LYS A 256 24.19 15.49 2.81
C LYS A 256 24.53 15.54 1.33
N SER A 257 25.16 14.49 0.80
CA SER A 257 25.46 14.35 -0.62
C SER A 257 25.83 12.91 -0.97
N SER A 258 25.78 12.56 -2.25
CA SER A 258 26.33 11.30 -2.77
C SER A 258 27.82 11.14 -2.44
N GLU A 259 28.59 12.22 -2.40
CA GLU A 259 30.00 12.19 -2.02
C GLU A 259 30.20 11.87 -0.53
N GLU A 260 29.39 12.44 0.37
CA GLU A 260 29.42 12.05 1.80
C GLU A 260 29.00 10.58 2.00
N PHE A 261 28.04 10.10 1.19
CA PHE A 261 27.66 8.69 1.21
C PHE A 261 28.84 7.80 0.78
N LYS A 262 29.52 8.13 -0.32
CA LYS A 262 30.73 7.42 -0.75
C LYS A 262 31.80 7.42 0.33
N GLN A 263 32.08 8.56 0.96
CA GLN A 263 33.07 8.66 2.04
C GLN A 263 32.72 7.79 3.25
N LEU A 264 31.43 7.64 3.58
CA LEU A 264 30.99 6.67 4.58
C LEU A 264 31.39 5.25 4.15
N LEU A 265 31.07 4.85 2.92
CA LEU A 265 31.40 3.51 2.41
C LEU A 265 32.92 3.25 2.38
N GLU A 266 33.72 4.24 2.01
CA GLU A 266 35.18 4.16 2.04
C GLU A 266 35.71 3.95 3.45
N LYS A 267 35.20 4.71 4.43
CA LYS A 267 35.56 4.54 5.84
C LYS A 267 35.17 3.14 6.35
N ILE A 268 33.99 2.65 6.01
CA ILE A 268 33.56 1.27 6.34
C ILE A 268 34.52 0.24 5.73
N ASN A 269 34.84 0.38 4.44
CA ASN A 269 35.73 -0.55 3.74
C ASN A 269 37.14 -0.57 4.38
N ALA A 270 37.64 0.59 4.80
CA ALA A 270 38.95 0.73 5.43
C ALA A 270 39.06 0.02 6.80
N LEU A 271 37.94 -0.22 7.49
CA LEU A 271 37.93 -0.98 8.75
C LEU A 271 38.23 -2.47 8.53
N ASN A 272 38.10 -2.99 7.30
CA ASN A 272 38.37 -4.39 6.95
C ASN A 272 37.64 -5.40 7.86
N ILE A 273 36.39 -5.08 8.20
CA ILE A 273 35.57 -5.90 9.10
C ILE A 273 35.20 -7.21 8.42
N THR A 274 35.18 -8.29 9.20
CA THR A 274 34.73 -9.60 8.77
C THR A 274 33.63 -10.13 9.65
N GLU A 275 32.64 -10.79 9.06
CA GLU A 275 31.55 -11.49 9.74
C GLU A 275 31.56 -12.95 9.27
N ASN A 276 31.55 -13.90 10.21
CA ASN A 276 31.66 -15.34 9.89
C ASN A 276 32.88 -15.69 8.98
N GLY A 277 33.99 -14.97 9.12
CA GLY A 277 35.20 -15.15 8.32
C GLY A 277 35.11 -14.62 6.88
N LYS A 278 34.03 -13.94 6.52
CA LYS A 278 33.85 -13.26 5.23
C LYS A 278 33.94 -11.75 5.40
N LYS A 279 34.34 -11.04 4.34
CA LYS A 279 34.33 -9.56 4.32
C LYS A 279 32.91 -9.05 4.55
N VAL A 280 32.74 -8.06 5.44
CA VAL A 280 31.53 -7.24 5.46
C VAL A 280 31.65 -6.21 4.35
N TRP A 281 30.75 -6.26 3.39
CA TRP A 281 30.70 -5.31 2.29
C TRP A 281 30.12 -3.98 2.78
N PRO A 282 30.70 -2.84 2.39
CA PRO A 282 30.10 -1.54 2.70
C PRO A 282 28.69 -1.42 2.13
N PHE A 283 28.49 -1.89 0.90
CA PHE A 283 27.27 -1.68 0.11
C PHE A 283 27.05 -2.82 -0.89
N TYR A 284 25.92 -2.79 -1.59
CA TYR A 284 25.59 -3.66 -2.73
C TYR A 284 24.76 -2.88 -3.75
N THR A 285 24.71 -3.34 -5.00
CA THR A 285 23.96 -2.66 -6.08
C THR A 285 22.88 -3.55 -6.70
N ARG A 286 22.60 -4.71 -6.10
CA ARG A 286 21.58 -5.67 -6.53
C ARG A 286 21.21 -6.60 -5.38
N GLU A 287 19.92 -6.90 -5.22
CA GLU A 287 19.35 -7.74 -4.14
C GLU A 287 18.94 -9.16 -4.58
N GLY A 288 19.58 -9.67 -5.64
CA GLY A 288 19.34 -11.04 -6.13
C GLY A 288 17.98 -11.26 -6.83
N VAL A 289 17.21 -10.19 -7.03
CA VAL A 289 16.01 -10.14 -7.91
C VAL A 289 16.35 -9.57 -9.29
N GLU A 290 15.40 -9.63 -10.22
CA GLU A 290 15.63 -9.34 -11.65
C GLU A 290 15.59 -7.84 -12.03
N ASP A 291 15.08 -6.95 -11.17
CA ASP A 291 15.01 -5.51 -11.42
C ASP A 291 15.96 -4.67 -10.52
N TYR A 292 16.19 -3.42 -10.92
CA TYR A 292 16.99 -2.43 -10.19
C TYR A 292 16.14 -1.34 -9.51
N PHE A 293 14.83 -1.56 -9.36
CA PHE A 293 13.90 -0.58 -8.82
C PHE A 293 14.35 -0.11 -7.44
N ASN A 294 14.76 -1.03 -6.59
CA ASN A 294 15.19 -0.69 -5.23
C ASN A 294 16.48 0.16 -5.21
N LEU A 295 17.43 -0.09 -6.12
CA LEU A 295 18.67 0.71 -6.21
C LEU A 295 18.40 2.11 -6.75
N PHE A 296 17.75 2.23 -7.90
CA PHE A 296 17.61 3.52 -8.57
C PHE A 296 16.40 4.28 -8.10
N THR A 297 15.21 3.65 -8.06
CA THR A 297 13.95 4.31 -7.69
C THR A 297 13.86 4.58 -6.20
N MET A 298 14.16 3.59 -5.34
CA MET A 298 13.96 3.75 -3.89
C MET A 298 15.10 4.49 -3.19
N PHE A 299 16.34 4.31 -3.65
CA PHE A 299 17.53 4.87 -2.99
C PHE A 299 18.27 5.92 -3.85
N GLY A 300 18.50 5.63 -5.12
CA GLY A 300 19.35 6.42 -6.00
C GLY A 300 18.79 7.82 -6.30
N THR A 301 17.49 7.93 -6.53
CA THR A 301 16.77 9.20 -6.71
C THR A 301 17.04 10.15 -5.54
N THR A 302 17.01 9.64 -4.31
CA THR A 302 17.33 10.45 -3.13
C THR A 302 18.77 10.96 -3.14
N LEU A 303 19.74 10.11 -3.47
CA LEU A 303 21.15 10.53 -3.56
C LEU A 303 21.37 11.59 -4.65
N ALA A 304 20.53 11.61 -5.67
CA ALA A 304 20.54 12.60 -6.74
C ALA A 304 19.78 13.90 -6.39
N GLY A 305 19.11 13.98 -5.23
CA GLY A 305 18.22 15.10 -4.89
C GLY A 305 16.89 15.10 -5.66
N ALA A 306 16.53 13.97 -6.26
CA ALA A 306 15.33 13.79 -7.07
C ALA A 306 14.12 13.29 -6.25
N GLY A 307 14.13 13.48 -4.92
CA GLY A 307 13.02 13.18 -4.03
C GLY A 307 13.14 11.89 -3.23
N THR A 308 12.08 11.62 -2.45
CA THR A 308 11.90 10.36 -1.72
C THR A 308 11.48 9.26 -2.68
N GLY A 309 12.06 8.08 -2.53
CA GLY A 309 11.90 7.00 -3.49
C GLY A 309 10.45 6.53 -3.70
N GLY A 310 10.14 6.04 -4.91
CA GLY A 310 8.86 5.41 -5.27
C GLY A 310 7.76 6.37 -5.74
N ASP A 311 7.52 7.47 -5.02
CA ASP A 311 6.36 8.35 -5.27
C ASP A 311 6.65 9.56 -6.16
N VAL A 312 7.92 9.97 -6.27
CA VAL A 312 8.34 11.19 -6.98
C VAL A 312 8.92 10.84 -8.35
N VAL A 313 9.98 10.04 -8.35
CA VAL A 313 10.73 9.65 -9.53
C VAL A 313 10.94 8.15 -9.55
N SER A 314 10.77 7.53 -10.72
CA SER A 314 11.21 6.15 -10.97
C SER A 314 12.40 6.14 -11.94
N ASP A 315 13.09 5.02 -12.03
CA ASP A 315 14.14 4.75 -13.02
C ASP A 315 13.63 4.67 -14.46
N TYR A 316 12.31 4.59 -14.65
CA TYR A 316 11.66 4.64 -15.95
C TYR A 316 11.30 6.06 -16.37
N THR A 317 10.39 6.70 -15.62
CA THR A 317 9.82 8.02 -15.91
C THR A 317 9.50 8.81 -14.64
N TYR A 318 9.30 10.12 -14.80
CA TYR A 318 8.72 11.02 -13.78
C TYR A 318 8.07 12.23 -14.44
N PHE A 319 7.26 12.98 -13.69
CA PHE A 319 6.69 14.25 -14.15
C PHE A 319 7.65 15.40 -13.81
N ASP A 320 8.18 16.07 -14.83
CA ASP A 320 9.06 17.25 -14.69
C ASP A 320 8.20 18.51 -14.64
N GLY A 321 8.06 19.11 -13.45
CA GLY A 321 7.23 20.30 -13.25
C GLY A 321 7.78 21.57 -13.90
N ASN A 322 9.06 21.61 -14.29
CA ASN A 322 9.60 22.71 -15.08
C ASN A 322 9.22 22.61 -16.56
N ARG A 323 8.81 21.42 -17.02
CA ARG A 323 8.41 21.15 -18.41
C ARG A 323 6.92 20.86 -18.58
N ASP A 324 6.21 20.68 -17.47
CA ASP A 324 4.80 20.28 -17.43
C ASP A 324 4.52 18.94 -18.15
N GLU A 325 5.49 18.03 -18.17
CA GLU A 325 5.41 16.77 -18.92
C GLU A 325 6.10 15.61 -18.21
N ILE A 326 5.63 14.40 -18.50
CA ILE A 326 6.30 13.15 -18.17
C ILE A 326 7.54 13.02 -19.07
N VAL A 327 8.69 12.79 -18.46
CA VAL A 327 9.97 12.60 -19.14
C VAL A 327 10.56 11.22 -18.82
N VAL A 328 11.43 10.74 -19.71
CA VAL A 328 12.20 9.51 -19.48
C VAL A 328 13.37 9.81 -18.53
N THR A 329 13.46 9.05 -17.44
CA THR A 329 14.46 9.28 -16.40
C THR A 329 15.88 9.08 -16.92
N ALA A 330 16.12 8.01 -17.67
CA ALA A 330 17.45 7.71 -18.22
C ALA A 330 17.96 8.72 -19.26
N GLU A 331 17.09 9.57 -19.82
CA GLU A 331 17.53 10.64 -20.71
C GLU A 331 18.08 11.86 -19.96
N GLN A 332 17.83 11.95 -18.66
CA GLN A 332 18.22 13.11 -17.88
C GLN A 332 19.71 13.05 -17.48
N PRO A 333 20.44 14.17 -17.55
CA PRO A 333 21.86 14.20 -17.19
C PRO A 333 22.14 13.70 -15.77
N TRP A 334 21.29 14.06 -14.80
CA TRP A 334 21.44 13.67 -13.41
C TRP A 334 21.36 12.15 -13.22
N PHE A 335 20.55 11.44 -14.01
CA PHE A 335 20.43 9.99 -13.91
C PHE A 335 21.67 9.30 -14.50
N LYS A 336 22.24 9.85 -15.58
CA LYS A 336 23.52 9.36 -16.11
C LYS A 336 24.63 9.48 -15.08
N ASP A 337 24.68 10.61 -14.36
CA ASP A 337 25.65 10.83 -13.30
C ASP A 337 25.42 9.89 -12.11
N LEU A 338 24.17 9.58 -11.77
CA LEU A 338 23.82 8.57 -10.77
C LEU A 338 24.27 7.16 -11.20
N CYS A 339 24.05 6.78 -12.47
CA CYS A 339 24.57 5.52 -13.01
C CYS A 339 26.11 5.46 -12.94
N LYS A 340 26.80 6.56 -13.27
CA LYS A 340 28.26 6.67 -13.14
C LYS A 340 28.71 6.51 -11.69
N TYR A 341 27.97 7.12 -10.77
CA TYR A 341 28.23 7.02 -9.34
C TYR A 341 28.19 5.56 -8.86
N PHE A 342 27.10 4.83 -9.14
CA PHE A 342 27.00 3.42 -8.75
C PHE A 342 28.00 2.51 -9.46
N ASN A 343 28.28 2.76 -10.74
CA ASN A 343 29.37 2.07 -11.46
C ASN A 343 30.73 2.31 -10.78
N GLY A 344 30.98 3.55 -10.31
CA GLY A 344 32.15 3.90 -9.53
C GLY A 344 32.28 3.06 -8.26
N LEU A 345 31.21 2.99 -7.44
CA LEU A 345 31.20 2.18 -6.22
C LEU A 345 31.49 0.69 -6.50
N TYR A 346 30.96 0.16 -7.60
CA TYR A 346 31.21 -1.22 -8.04
C TYR A 346 32.68 -1.44 -8.46
N ARG A 347 33.24 -0.53 -9.28
CA ARG A 347 34.62 -0.64 -9.78
C ARG A 347 35.65 -0.46 -8.66
N GLU A 348 35.38 0.44 -7.72
CA GLU A 348 36.24 0.73 -6.58
C GLU A 348 36.16 -0.34 -5.47
N GLY A 349 35.23 -1.29 -5.58
CA GLY A 349 35.08 -2.39 -4.61
C GLY A 349 34.45 -1.96 -3.28
N LEU A 350 33.67 -0.88 -3.32
CA LEU A 350 32.84 -0.41 -2.22
C LEU A 350 31.48 -1.13 -2.21
N ALA A 351 30.98 -1.53 -3.38
CA ALA A 351 29.82 -2.40 -3.53
C ALA A 351 30.23 -3.88 -3.72
N SER A 352 29.42 -4.79 -3.18
CA SER A 352 29.60 -6.23 -3.35
C SER A 352 29.46 -6.65 -4.81
N LYS A 353 30.54 -7.24 -5.35
CA LYS A 353 30.53 -7.81 -6.71
C LYS A 353 29.75 -9.12 -6.77
N ASP A 354 29.72 -9.85 -5.67
CA ASP A 354 29.02 -11.14 -5.58
C ASP A 354 27.49 -10.93 -5.65
N ALA A 355 27.00 -9.80 -5.11
CA ALA A 355 25.57 -9.46 -5.12
C ALA A 355 24.97 -9.37 -6.54
N ILE A 356 25.79 -9.08 -7.56
CA ILE A 356 25.36 -9.11 -8.97
C ILE A 356 24.97 -10.52 -9.41
N ALA A 357 25.60 -11.56 -8.86
CA ALA A 357 25.42 -12.96 -9.26
C ALA A 357 24.58 -13.78 -8.27
N ASP A 358 24.29 -13.21 -7.09
CA ASP A 358 23.44 -13.86 -6.10
C ASP A 358 22.00 -13.99 -6.62
N ASP A 359 21.33 -15.09 -6.27
CA ASP A 359 19.87 -15.16 -6.29
C ASP A 359 19.30 -14.58 -4.99
N GLU A 360 18.00 -14.31 -4.97
CA GLU A 360 17.29 -13.72 -3.83
C GLU A 360 17.55 -14.49 -2.51
N THR A 361 17.56 -15.82 -2.55
CA THR A 361 17.81 -16.64 -1.35
C THR A 361 19.23 -16.45 -0.82
N THR A 362 20.22 -16.43 -1.72
CA THR A 362 21.63 -16.22 -1.37
C THR A 362 21.85 -14.81 -0.84
N PHE A 363 21.28 -13.80 -1.50
CA PHE A 363 21.34 -12.40 -1.06
C PHE A 363 20.73 -12.24 0.34
N ASN A 364 19.50 -12.71 0.54
CA ASN A 364 18.81 -12.64 1.83
C ASN A 364 19.56 -13.37 2.95
N SER A 365 20.22 -14.49 2.64
CA SER A 365 21.08 -15.17 3.61
C SER A 365 22.28 -14.30 4.02
N LYS A 366 22.93 -13.62 3.07
CA LYS A 366 24.06 -12.70 3.36
C LYS A 366 23.61 -11.49 4.16
N LEU A 367 22.47 -10.89 3.79
CA LEU A 367 21.83 -9.81 4.52
C LEU A 367 21.53 -10.24 5.97
N LYS A 368 20.90 -11.40 6.15
CA LYS A 368 20.59 -11.95 7.49
C LYS A 368 21.81 -12.25 8.35
N ASN A 369 22.92 -12.60 7.72
CA ASN A 369 24.17 -12.85 8.42
C ASN A 369 24.97 -11.59 8.77
N GLY A 370 24.49 -10.41 8.36
CA GLY A 370 25.17 -9.13 8.59
C GLY A 370 26.39 -8.89 7.70
N GLU A 371 26.41 -9.50 6.50
CA GLU A 371 27.50 -9.38 5.53
C GLU A 371 27.47 -8.05 4.75
N TYR A 372 26.44 -7.21 4.92
CA TYR A 372 26.34 -5.86 4.37
C TYR A 372 26.26 -4.82 5.50
N ALA A 373 27.08 -3.78 5.46
CA ALA A 373 27.12 -2.74 6.48
C ALA A 373 26.00 -1.70 6.31
N VAL A 374 25.66 -1.38 5.06
CA VAL A 374 24.60 -0.44 4.68
C VAL A 374 23.53 -1.17 3.88
N ILE A 375 22.26 -0.99 4.26
CA ILE A 375 21.06 -1.56 3.64
C ILE A 375 20.12 -0.40 3.28
N TYR A 376 19.39 -0.49 2.16
CA TYR A 376 18.63 0.62 1.59
C TYR A 376 17.31 0.19 0.95
N GLY A 377 16.43 1.18 0.71
CA GLY A 377 15.16 1.00 0.02
C GLY A 377 14.21 0.07 0.79
N TYR A 378 13.62 -0.91 0.11
CA TYR A 378 12.71 -1.89 0.70
C TYR A 378 13.39 -3.03 1.46
N ASP A 379 14.71 -3.18 1.33
CA ASP A 379 15.43 -4.20 2.06
C ASP A 379 15.40 -3.90 3.56
N MET A 380 14.90 -4.85 4.35
CA MET A 380 14.82 -4.74 5.80
C MET A 380 15.97 -5.50 6.46
N PRO A 381 16.71 -4.88 7.41
CA PRO A 381 17.70 -5.59 8.19
C PRO A 381 17.04 -6.67 9.06
N PRO A 382 17.80 -7.65 9.56
CA PRO A 382 17.32 -8.57 10.58
C PRO A 382 16.91 -7.83 11.85
N THR A 383 15.93 -8.36 12.58
CA THR A 383 15.53 -7.75 13.85
C THR A 383 16.63 -7.92 14.90
N ASP A 384 16.59 -7.09 15.95
CA ASP A 384 17.54 -7.20 17.07
C ASP A 384 17.45 -8.57 17.74
N GLU A 385 16.25 -9.15 17.84
CA GLU A 385 16.02 -10.50 18.36
C GLU A 385 16.64 -11.59 17.47
N GLU A 386 16.54 -11.45 16.14
CA GLU A 386 17.16 -12.38 15.19
C GLU A 386 18.70 -12.32 15.28
N LEU A 387 19.26 -11.11 15.40
CA LEU A 387 20.70 -10.89 15.56
C LEU A 387 21.20 -11.46 16.90
N GLU A 388 20.50 -11.21 18.00
CA GLU A 388 20.82 -11.76 19.32
C GLU A 388 20.75 -13.30 19.32
N ALA A 389 19.69 -13.88 18.73
CA ALA A 389 19.55 -15.33 18.59
C ALA A 389 20.68 -15.95 17.75
N ALA A 390 21.19 -15.21 16.76
CA ALA A 390 22.36 -15.60 15.96
C ALA A 390 23.70 -15.30 16.67
N GLY A 391 23.69 -14.81 17.91
CA GLY A 391 24.88 -14.49 18.71
C GLY A 391 25.65 -13.27 18.21
N LYS A 392 24.98 -12.37 17.48
CA LYS A 392 25.56 -11.11 16.99
C LYS A 392 25.48 -10.05 18.08
N ASN A 393 26.48 -9.17 18.12
CA ASN A 393 26.62 -8.10 19.13
C ASN A 393 26.48 -6.70 18.50
N PHE A 394 25.70 -6.59 17.43
CA PHE A 394 25.44 -5.34 16.71
C PHE A 394 23.97 -5.32 16.29
N SER A 395 23.49 -4.12 15.99
CA SER A 395 22.17 -3.85 15.43
C SER A 395 22.29 -3.03 14.16
N TYR A 396 21.20 -2.88 13.42
CA TYR A 396 21.08 -1.90 12.35
C TYR A 396 20.25 -0.72 12.82
N ARG A 397 20.69 0.50 12.53
CA ARG A 397 19.96 1.73 12.86
C ARG A 397 19.85 2.65 11.65
N LYS A 398 18.75 3.38 11.54
CA LYS A 398 18.48 4.32 10.44
C LYS A 398 19.40 5.54 10.48
N VAL A 399 19.99 5.91 9.34
CA VAL A 399 20.81 7.11 9.09
C VAL A 399 20.08 8.02 8.12
N MET A 400 19.92 9.29 8.48
CA MET A 400 19.20 10.24 7.65
C MET A 400 19.99 10.59 6.39
N ILE A 401 19.33 10.53 5.24
CA ILE A 401 19.78 11.20 4.01
C ILE A 401 19.13 12.58 3.98
N ASP A 402 19.94 13.60 4.24
CA ASP A 402 19.55 15.00 4.34
C ASP A 402 19.97 15.73 3.06
N ILE A 403 19.43 15.26 1.94
CA ILE A 403 19.60 15.86 0.63
C ILE A 403 18.24 16.46 0.25
N PRO A 404 18.13 17.79 0.09
CA PRO A 404 16.87 18.42 -0.27
C PRO A 404 16.43 18.01 -1.67
N CYS A 405 15.13 18.01 -1.90
CA CYS A 405 14.53 17.80 -3.21
C CYS A 405 14.05 19.14 -3.78
N ASP A 406 14.33 19.38 -5.07
CA ASP A 406 13.64 20.43 -5.80
C ASP A 406 12.29 19.90 -6.28
N TYR A 407 11.25 20.12 -5.47
CA TYR A 407 9.92 19.65 -5.80
C TYR A 407 9.30 20.38 -7.01
N ASN A 408 9.84 21.52 -7.48
CA ASN A 408 9.37 22.13 -8.73
C ASN A 408 9.79 21.31 -9.96
N GLU A 409 11.00 20.73 -9.94
CA GLU A 409 11.43 19.80 -10.99
C GLU A 409 10.82 18.41 -10.74
N PHE A 410 10.99 17.88 -9.53
CA PHE A 410 10.57 16.54 -9.16
C PHE A 410 9.25 16.58 -8.41
N VAL A 411 8.17 16.75 -9.17
CA VAL A 411 6.83 16.85 -8.58
C VAL A 411 6.45 15.53 -7.92
N ARG A 412 5.85 15.63 -6.74
CA ARG A 412 5.26 14.50 -6.02
C ARG A 412 3.74 14.56 -6.13
N ARG A 413 3.07 13.40 -6.24
CA ARG A 413 1.61 13.33 -6.14
C ARG A 413 1.17 13.34 -4.69
N ASN A 414 0.10 14.06 -4.39
CA ASN A 414 -0.52 14.01 -3.07
C ASN A 414 -1.45 12.80 -2.91
N ASP A 415 -0.87 11.64 -2.63
CA ASP A 415 -1.62 10.42 -2.28
C ASP A 415 -2.32 10.51 -0.93
N ASN A 416 -1.97 11.51 -0.11
CA ASN A 416 -2.64 11.73 1.15
C ASN A 416 -4.07 12.23 0.94
N LYS A 417 -4.39 12.83 -0.21
CA LYS A 417 -5.74 13.30 -0.53
C LYS A 417 -6.69 12.18 -1.01
N ASN A 418 -6.26 10.92 -1.06
CA ASN A 418 -7.15 9.82 -1.44
C ASN A 418 -8.15 9.48 -0.31
N ALA A 419 -9.44 9.65 -0.59
CA ALA A 419 -10.53 9.28 0.30
C ALA A 419 -10.87 7.78 0.26
N PHE A 420 -10.47 7.07 -0.80
CA PHE A 420 -10.83 5.66 -1.04
C PHE A 420 -9.61 4.74 -1.12
N ASP A 421 -9.83 3.46 -0.81
CA ASP A 421 -8.84 2.40 -0.99
C ASP A 421 -8.74 1.94 -2.47
N SER A 422 -7.68 1.18 -2.76
CA SER A 422 -7.40 0.68 -4.11
C SER A 422 -8.24 -0.55 -4.49
N TYR A 423 -8.82 -1.26 -3.52
CA TYR A 423 -9.58 -2.48 -3.75
C TYR A 423 -11.05 -2.21 -4.04
N ASN A 424 -11.74 -3.22 -4.58
CA ASN A 424 -13.15 -3.16 -4.94
C ASN A 424 -13.94 -4.25 -4.22
N MET A 425 -15.20 -3.95 -3.92
CA MET A 425 -16.21 -4.93 -3.56
C MET A 425 -17.25 -5.02 -4.68
N VAL A 426 -17.45 -6.23 -5.20
CA VAL A 426 -18.32 -6.51 -6.36
C VAL A 426 -19.35 -7.58 -6.02
N PHE A 427 -20.53 -7.49 -6.64
CA PHE A 427 -21.69 -8.35 -6.35
C PHE A 427 -22.12 -9.09 -7.61
N PHE A 428 -22.33 -10.40 -7.50
CA PHE A 428 -22.58 -11.26 -8.66
C PHE A 428 -24.08 -11.50 -8.87
N LYS A 429 -24.62 -11.04 -10.01
CA LYS A 429 -26.02 -11.32 -10.38
C LYS A 429 -26.26 -12.77 -10.82
N THR A 430 -25.20 -13.57 -10.95
CA THR A 430 -25.28 -15.01 -11.24
C THR A 430 -25.67 -15.86 -10.02
N SER A 431 -25.44 -15.36 -8.81
CA SER A 431 -25.56 -16.09 -7.54
C SER A 431 -26.42 -15.36 -6.49
N MET A 432 -26.87 -14.13 -6.80
CA MET A 432 -27.63 -13.27 -5.89
C MET A 432 -28.83 -12.63 -6.60
N THR A 433 -29.99 -12.55 -5.93
CA THR A 433 -31.19 -11.83 -6.40
C THR A 433 -31.15 -10.34 -6.03
N GLY A 434 -32.02 -9.52 -6.63
CA GLY A 434 -32.13 -8.09 -6.27
C GLY A 434 -32.47 -7.83 -4.80
N THR A 435 -33.29 -8.68 -4.16
CA THR A 435 -33.60 -8.58 -2.72
C THR A 435 -32.40 -8.94 -1.85
N GLN A 436 -31.64 -9.97 -2.23
CA GLN A 436 -30.41 -10.33 -1.51
C GLN A 436 -29.34 -9.24 -1.65
N LEU A 437 -29.26 -8.59 -2.82
CA LEU A 437 -28.40 -7.43 -3.02
C LEU A 437 -28.81 -6.27 -2.11
N GLU A 438 -30.11 -5.94 -2.04
CA GLU A 438 -30.59 -4.90 -1.11
C GLU A 438 -30.18 -5.21 0.33
N GLN A 439 -30.37 -6.45 0.80
CA GLN A 439 -30.01 -6.84 2.16
C GLN A 439 -28.50 -6.76 2.40
N ALA A 440 -27.67 -7.21 1.45
CA ALA A 440 -26.22 -7.14 1.55
C ALA A 440 -25.70 -5.69 1.57
N LEU A 441 -26.25 -4.80 0.73
CA LEU A 441 -25.87 -3.39 0.69
C LEU A 441 -26.28 -2.66 1.98
N ARG A 442 -27.50 -2.91 2.48
CA ARG A 442 -27.94 -2.35 3.79
C ARG A 442 -27.09 -2.87 4.94
N PHE A 443 -26.64 -4.13 4.88
CA PHE A 443 -25.73 -4.72 5.86
C PHE A 443 -24.40 -3.97 5.91
N ILE A 444 -23.88 -3.58 4.76
CA ILE A 444 -22.64 -2.79 4.70
C ILE A 444 -22.89 -1.35 5.17
N ASP A 445 -24.00 -0.74 4.74
CA ASP A 445 -24.37 0.62 5.12
C ASP A 445 -24.62 0.75 6.63
N PHE A 446 -25.05 -0.31 7.30
CA PHE A 446 -25.21 -0.33 8.76
C PHE A 446 -23.93 0.09 9.49
N PHE A 447 -22.73 -0.27 9.00
CA PHE A 447 -21.47 0.13 9.64
C PHE A 447 -21.13 1.63 9.50
N TYR A 448 -21.93 2.37 8.72
CA TYR A 448 -21.87 3.83 8.58
C TYR A 448 -22.89 4.55 9.47
N THR A 449 -23.71 3.82 10.23
CA THR A 449 -24.65 4.34 11.23
C THR A 449 -23.96 4.52 12.58
N GLU A 450 -24.53 5.30 13.50
CA GLU A 450 -24.03 5.45 14.88
C GLU A 450 -23.81 4.11 15.62
N PRO A 451 -24.80 3.19 15.72
CA PRO A 451 -24.62 1.92 16.42
C PRO A 451 -23.64 0.99 15.68
N GLY A 452 -23.62 1.01 14.34
CA GLY A 452 -22.67 0.21 13.56
C GLY A 452 -21.23 0.69 13.72
N MET A 453 -21.01 2.01 13.72
CA MET A 453 -19.70 2.62 13.96
C MET A 453 -19.17 2.33 15.36
N LYS A 454 -20.03 2.31 16.40
CA LYS A 454 -19.61 1.93 17.76
C LYS A 454 -19.33 0.44 17.86
N LEU A 455 -20.21 -0.41 17.30
CA LEU A 455 -19.98 -1.85 17.24
C LEU A 455 -18.61 -2.16 16.62
N ALA A 456 -18.27 -1.47 15.53
CA ALA A 456 -17.04 -1.71 14.79
C ALA A 456 -15.76 -1.51 15.61
N ASN A 457 -15.76 -0.57 16.55
CA ASN A 457 -14.58 -0.24 17.35
C ASN A 457 -14.64 -0.86 18.76
N TRP A 458 -15.83 -0.90 19.36
CA TRP A 458 -15.99 -1.20 20.79
C TRP A 458 -16.64 -2.57 21.04
N GLY A 459 -17.26 -3.17 20.03
CA GLY A 459 -18.09 -4.36 20.18
C GLY A 459 -19.48 -4.05 20.75
N PRO A 460 -20.33 -5.08 20.93
CA PRO A 460 -21.63 -4.90 21.58
C PRO A 460 -21.46 -4.73 23.09
N LYS A 461 -22.30 -3.89 23.71
CA LYS A 461 -22.18 -3.56 25.14
C LYS A 461 -22.35 -4.79 26.02
N LYS A 462 -23.26 -5.69 25.66
CA LYS A 462 -23.51 -6.96 26.39
C LYS A 462 -22.32 -7.91 26.39
N ALA A 463 -21.35 -7.74 25.49
CA ALA A 463 -20.11 -8.52 25.51
C ALA A 463 -19.16 -8.09 26.65
N GLY A 464 -19.43 -6.95 27.31
CA GLY A 464 -18.62 -6.46 28.43
C GLY A 464 -17.21 -6.04 28.02
N LEU A 465 -17.03 -5.61 26.76
CA LEU A 465 -15.75 -5.18 26.21
C LEU A 465 -15.38 -3.76 26.62
N TYR A 466 -16.36 -2.92 26.92
CA TYR A 466 -16.17 -1.51 27.27
C TYR A 466 -17.22 -0.99 28.25
N GLU A 467 -16.95 0.18 28.82
CA GLU A 467 -17.88 1.01 29.55
C GLU A 467 -17.93 2.43 28.99
N GLU A 468 -19.06 3.11 29.22
CA GLU A 468 -19.21 4.54 28.93
C GLU A 468 -18.74 5.36 30.14
N THR A 469 -17.99 6.42 29.86
CA THR A 469 -17.45 7.35 30.86
C THR A 469 -17.76 8.80 30.44
N ASP A 470 -17.52 9.76 31.33
CA ASP A 470 -17.63 11.19 31.01
C ASP A 470 -16.69 11.64 29.87
N LYS A 471 -15.69 10.83 29.52
CA LYS A 471 -14.73 11.06 28.42
C LYS A 471 -14.98 10.17 27.19
N GLY A 472 -16.16 9.58 27.06
CA GLY A 472 -16.48 8.60 26.02
C GLY A 472 -16.22 7.16 26.48
N PHE A 473 -15.88 6.25 25.56
CA PHE A 473 -15.76 4.82 25.84
C PHE A 473 -14.38 4.44 26.38
N ARG A 474 -14.34 3.43 27.26
CA ARG A 474 -13.10 2.82 27.76
C ARG A 474 -13.24 1.31 27.77
N TYR A 475 -12.21 0.60 27.30
CA TYR A 475 -12.23 -0.86 27.31
C TYR A 475 -12.15 -1.40 28.74
N THR A 476 -12.96 -2.41 29.02
CA THR A 476 -12.95 -3.18 30.28
C THR A 476 -12.26 -4.52 30.11
N ASP A 477 -12.06 -4.98 28.87
CA ASP A 477 -11.28 -6.15 28.52
C ASP A 477 -9.85 -5.75 28.13
N GLU A 478 -8.88 -6.07 28.99
CA GLU A 478 -7.46 -5.72 28.79
C GLU A 478 -6.84 -6.38 27.54
N ARG A 479 -7.30 -7.58 27.15
CA ARG A 479 -6.78 -8.24 25.94
C ARG A 479 -7.24 -7.50 24.71
N TYR A 480 -8.54 -7.14 24.67
CA TYR A 480 -9.14 -6.42 23.57
C TYR A 480 -8.62 -4.98 23.47
N GLU A 481 -8.47 -4.29 24.62
CA GLU A 481 -7.84 -2.97 24.68
C GLU A 481 -6.46 -2.95 24.03
N LYS A 482 -5.61 -3.92 24.41
CA LYS A 482 -4.25 -4.02 23.85
C LYS A 482 -4.24 -4.35 22.37
N ALA A 483 -5.15 -5.23 21.93
CA ALA A 483 -5.27 -5.55 20.52
C ALA A 483 -5.64 -4.30 19.71
N GLN A 484 -6.67 -3.57 20.16
CA GLN A 484 -7.22 -2.38 19.48
C GLN A 484 -6.25 -1.20 19.46
N LEU A 485 -5.69 -0.80 20.60
CA LEU A 485 -4.92 0.44 20.70
C LEU A 485 -3.43 0.30 20.38
N TYR A 486 -2.88 -0.90 20.52
CA TYR A 486 -1.43 -1.09 20.61
C TYR A 486 -0.89 -2.13 19.62
N SER A 487 -1.72 -2.52 18.64
CA SER A 487 -1.39 -3.54 17.64
C SER A 487 -0.74 -4.78 18.28
N ALA A 488 -1.27 -5.19 19.43
CA ALA A 488 -0.76 -6.32 20.20
C ALA A 488 -1.15 -7.66 19.53
N ASP A 489 -1.38 -8.71 20.32
CA ASP A 489 -1.68 -10.05 19.81
C ASP A 489 -2.89 -10.07 18.85
N PRO A 490 -2.70 -10.24 17.53
CA PRO A 490 -3.78 -10.24 16.56
C PRO A 490 -4.72 -11.44 16.74
N LYS A 491 -4.30 -12.47 17.48
CA LYS A 491 -5.14 -13.62 17.83
C LYS A 491 -6.38 -13.22 18.62
N VAL A 492 -6.34 -12.10 19.36
CA VAL A 492 -7.50 -11.59 20.10
C VAL A 492 -8.66 -11.26 19.16
N TYR A 493 -8.38 -10.70 17.98
CA TYR A 493 -9.40 -10.44 16.98
C TYR A 493 -10.01 -11.73 16.44
N GLU A 494 -9.22 -12.79 16.31
CA GLU A 494 -9.72 -14.10 15.88
C GLU A 494 -10.60 -14.72 16.97
N ASP A 495 -10.07 -14.80 18.19
CA ASP A 495 -10.76 -15.35 19.36
C ASP A 495 -12.13 -14.71 19.55
N TYR A 496 -12.21 -13.38 19.40
CA TYR A 496 -13.44 -12.61 19.61
C TYR A 496 -14.32 -12.54 18.38
N GLY A 497 -13.89 -13.10 17.26
CA GLY A 497 -14.72 -13.29 16.07
C GLY A 497 -14.42 -12.34 14.92
N LEU A 498 -13.78 -11.19 15.11
CA LEU A 498 -13.49 -10.26 14.01
C LEU A 498 -12.66 -10.92 12.88
N TYR A 499 -11.61 -11.64 13.26
CA TYR A 499 -10.70 -12.34 12.33
C TYR A 499 -10.98 -13.83 12.17
N SER A 500 -12.01 -14.34 12.85
CA SER A 500 -12.49 -15.71 12.63
C SER A 500 -13.04 -15.83 11.21
N PHE A 501 -12.94 -17.02 10.63
CA PHE A 501 -13.54 -17.35 9.36
C PHE A 501 -15.04 -17.66 9.53
N PRO A 502 -15.92 -17.19 8.62
CA PRO A 502 -15.66 -16.18 7.58
C PRO A 502 -15.39 -14.78 8.15
N ARG A 503 -14.44 -14.07 7.55
CA ARG A 503 -13.84 -12.81 8.02
C ARG A 503 -14.81 -11.62 7.96
N ILE A 504 -15.28 -11.16 9.11
CA ILE A 504 -16.25 -10.05 9.21
C ILE A 504 -15.56 -8.67 9.22
N ASP A 505 -14.29 -8.62 9.61
CA ASP A 505 -13.46 -7.41 9.65
C ASP A 505 -13.41 -6.66 8.31
N TYR A 506 -13.47 -7.38 7.18
CA TYR A 506 -13.50 -6.76 5.86
C TYR A 506 -14.75 -5.92 5.57
N PHE A 507 -15.81 -6.05 6.39
CA PHE A 507 -17.04 -5.25 6.31
C PHE A 507 -17.13 -4.20 7.43
N ILE A 508 -16.60 -4.52 8.61
CA ILE A 508 -16.80 -3.76 9.85
C ILE A 508 -15.92 -2.52 9.96
N TYR A 509 -14.69 -2.52 9.43
CA TYR A 509 -13.76 -1.42 9.61
C TYR A 509 -13.86 -0.43 8.44
N PRO A 510 -14.66 0.66 8.51
CA PRO A 510 -14.48 1.77 7.59
C PRO A 510 -13.24 2.52 8.07
N ASP A 511 -12.07 2.06 7.60
CA ASP A 511 -10.80 2.74 7.83
C ASP A 511 -10.95 4.18 7.32
N GLY A 512 -11.24 5.15 8.20
CA GLY A 512 -11.08 6.58 7.86
C GLY A 512 -12.21 7.57 7.94
N ILE A 513 -13.35 7.23 8.50
CA ILE A 513 -14.44 8.22 8.67
C ILE A 513 -15.21 8.05 9.98
N ASN A 514 -14.65 7.32 10.94
CA ASN A 514 -15.36 6.98 12.17
C ASN A 514 -14.77 7.69 13.40
N LYS A 515 -15.51 8.64 13.98
CA LYS A 515 -15.14 9.36 15.20
C LYS A 515 -14.96 8.48 16.45
N TYR A 516 -15.41 7.23 16.40
CA TYR A 516 -15.30 6.25 17.48
C TYR A 516 -14.03 5.39 17.44
N GLN A 517 -13.07 5.73 16.58
CA GLN A 517 -11.75 5.10 16.59
C GLN A 517 -11.14 5.21 18.01
N PRO A 518 -10.68 4.10 18.61
CA PRO A 518 -10.28 4.08 20.01
C PRO A 518 -9.19 5.10 20.36
N GLU A 519 -8.22 5.32 19.49
CA GLU A 519 -7.13 6.28 19.67
C GLU A 519 -7.64 7.73 19.73
N ILE A 520 -8.72 8.04 19.02
CA ILE A 520 -9.39 9.35 19.08
C ILE A 520 -10.14 9.48 20.41
N VAL A 521 -10.96 8.48 20.77
CA VAL A 521 -11.82 8.53 21.97
C VAL A 521 -11.00 8.50 23.26
N TYR A 522 -9.83 7.84 23.25
CA TYR A 522 -8.90 7.91 24.37
C TYR A 522 -8.25 9.30 24.47
N GLY A 523 -7.98 9.97 23.35
CA GLY A 523 -7.41 11.31 23.31
C GLY A 523 -6.09 11.40 24.08
N ASP A 524 -6.03 12.28 25.07
CA ASP A 524 -4.85 12.44 25.95
C ASP A 524 -4.59 11.23 26.87
N ASP A 525 -5.59 10.36 27.08
CA ASP A 525 -5.40 9.14 27.86
C ASP A 525 -4.73 8.02 27.03
N PHE A 526 -4.60 8.18 25.71
CA PHE A 526 -3.89 7.24 24.83
C PHE A 526 -2.39 7.24 25.14
N LYS A 527 -1.84 6.06 25.43
CA LYS A 527 -0.42 5.90 25.75
C LYS A 527 0.30 5.18 24.62
N GLN A 528 1.20 5.89 23.95
CA GLN A 528 2.10 5.26 23.00
C GLN A 528 2.89 4.13 23.67
N GLN A 529 3.14 3.05 22.93
CA GLN A 529 3.88 1.92 23.45
C GLN A 529 5.38 2.08 23.24
N PRO A 530 6.21 1.56 24.15
CA PRO A 530 7.66 1.42 23.93
C PRO A 530 8.02 0.78 22.58
N SER A 531 7.18 -0.13 22.06
CA SER A 531 7.36 -0.78 20.75
C SER A 531 7.17 0.16 19.56
N ASP A 532 6.52 1.31 19.74
CA ASP A 532 6.24 2.27 18.67
C ASP A 532 7.46 3.11 18.28
N TRP A 533 8.61 2.91 18.93
CA TRP A 533 9.82 3.70 18.71
C TRP A 533 10.23 3.78 17.23
N VAL A 534 9.96 2.73 16.43
CA VAL A 534 10.20 2.72 14.96
C VAL A 534 9.20 3.62 14.23
N LYS A 535 7.91 3.54 14.61
CA LYS A 535 6.81 4.31 14.02
C LYS A 535 7.06 5.81 14.16
N TYR A 536 7.55 6.23 15.33
CA TYR A 536 7.85 7.63 15.61
C TYR A 536 9.26 8.07 15.20
N TRP A 537 10.11 7.16 14.70
CA TRP A 537 11.36 7.54 14.03
C TRP A 537 11.04 8.00 12.59
N ASN A 538 10.37 9.15 12.50
CA ASN A 538 9.94 9.82 11.28
C ASN A 538 10.21 11.33 11.44
N TYR A 539 10.99 11.92 10.52
CA TYR A 539 11.53 13.27 10.72
C TYR A 539 10.43 14.34 10.68
N SER A 540 9.33 14.08 10.00
CA SER A 540 8.19 14.99 9.90
C SER A 540 7.52 15.26 11.26
N PHE A 541 7.70 14.40 12.26
CA PHE A 541 7.22 14.68 13.63
C PHE A 541 8.03 15.76 14.35
N VAL A 542 9.28 16.00 13.93
CA VAL A 542 10.21 16.91 14.62
C VAL A 542 10.62 18.10 13.76
N GLU A 543 10.48 18.01 12.44
CA GLU A 543 10.90 19.06 11.49
C GLU A 543 10.16 20.39 11.74
N GLY A 544 8.87 20.34 12.07
CA GLY A 544 8.06 21.53 12.33
C GLY A 544 7.80 22.41 11.09
N GLU A 545 8.31 22.02 9.93
CA GLU A 545 7.94 22.55 8.61
C GLU A 545 7.04 21.52 7.95
N GLU A 546 5.91 21.98 7.42
CA GLU A 546 5.02 21.12 6.65
C GLU A 546 5.66 20.83 5.29
N MET A 547 5.60 19.58 4.85
CA MET A 547 5.88 19.26 3.45
C MET A 547 4.96 20.10 2.55
N PRO A 548 5.41 20.50 1.34
CA PRO A 548 4.54 21.23 0.41
C PRO A 548 3.20 20.51 0.23
N ASP A 549 2.10 21.27 0.13
CA ASP A 549 0.81 20.69 -0.26
C ASP A 549 0.87 20.31 -1.74
N PHE A 550 1.34 19.10 -2.01
CA PHE A 550 1.51 18.55 -3.33
C PHE A 550 0.19 18.52 -4.13
N PRO A 551 0.24 18.55 -5.47
CA PRO A 551 -0.96 18.48 -6.30
C PRO A 551 -1.56 17.08 -6.23
N TYR A 552 -2.89 17.02 -6.21
CA TYR A 552 -3.63 15.78 -6.40
C TYR A 552 -3.87 15.56 -7.89
N THR A 553 -3.74 14.32 -8.36
CA THR A 553 -4.12 13.96 -9.72
C THR A 553 -4.96 12.69 -9.72
N ASN A 554 -6.00 12.69 -10.54
CA ASN A 554 -6.89 11.52 -10.71
C ASN A 554 -6.16 10.31 -11.30
N PHE A 555 -5.03 10.56 -11.95
CA PHE A 555 -4.23 9.54 -12.63
C PHE A 555 -2.76 9.67 -12.25
N ALA A 556 -2.12 8.54 -11.98
CA ALA A 556 -0.73 8.47 -11.52
C ALA A 556 0.22 8.43 -12.74
N TRP A 557 1.28 9.24 -12.75
CA TRP A 557 2.25 9.34 -13.87
C TRP A 557 3.25 8.20 -13.96
N GLN A 558 3.20 7.24 -13.04
CA GLN A 558 4.10 6.11 -13.04
C GLN A 558 3.79 5.16 -14.21
N ILE A 559 4.83 4.67 -14.87
CA ILE A 559 4.70 3.92 -16.13
C ILE A 559 3.85 2.65 -16.00
N TYR A 560 3.89 1.98 -14.86
CA TYR A 560 3.09 0.78 -14.57
C TYR A 560 1.58 1.08 -14.47
N THR A 561 1.21 2.32 -14.15
CA THR A 561 -0.18 2.80 -14.21
C THR A 561 -0.60 3.06 -15.66
N PHE A 562 0.33 3.53 -16.51
CA PHE A 562 0.09 3.84 -17.92
C PHE A 562 -0.09 2.63 -18.81
N ALA A 563 0.57 1.50 -18.51
CA ALA A 563 0.57 0.31 -19.37
C ALA A 563 -0.84 -0.24 -19.71
N LYS A 564 -1.87 0.12 -18.94
CA LYS A 564 -3.28 -0.22 -19.24
C LYS A 564 -3.94 0.73 -20.24
N TYR A 565 -3.49 1.98 -20.31
CA TYR A 565 -4.18 3.07 -21.02
C TYR A 565 -3.38 3.61 -22.21
N CYS A 566 -2.09 3.29 -22.30
CA CYS A 566 -1.17 3.86 -23.27
C CYS A 566 -0.32 2.75 -23.90
N GLU A 567 -0.48 2.53 -25.21
CA GLU A 567 0.22 1.45 -25.94
C GLU A 567 1.77 1.60 -25.92
N PRO A 568 2.36 2.80 -26.07
CA PRO A 568 3.79 3.01 -25.83
C PRO A 568 4.27 2.54 -24.46
N ALA A 569 3.60 2.95 -23.38
CA ALA A 569 3.93 2.54 -22.02
C ALA A 569 3.75 1.03 -21.84
N LYS A 570 2.70 0.45 -22.43
CA LYS A 570 2.48 -1.00 -22.44
C LYS A 570 3.62 -1.76 -23.10
N THR A 571 4.04 -1.29 -24.28
CA THR A 571 5.14 -1.89 -25.05
C THR A 571 6.43 -1.89 -24.22
N PHE A 572 6.72 -0.78 -23.55
CA PHE A 572 7.88 -0.69 -22.68
C PHE A 572 7.74 -1.63 -21.47
N TRP A 573 6.60 -1.60 -20.79
CA TRP A 573 6.34 -2.38 -19.58
C TRP A 573 6.40 -3.90 -19.83
N ASP A 574 5.86 -4.36 -20.96
CA ASP A 574 5.93 -5.76 -21.39
C ASP A 574 7.37 -6.19 -21.74
N ALA A 575 8.25 -5.22 -22.07
CA ALA A 575 9.67 -5.44 -22.40
C ALA A 575 10.63 -5.02 -21.27
N ARG A 576 10.14 -4.84 -20.03
CA ARG A 576 10.94 -4.32 -18.90
C ARG A 576 12.22 -5.11 -18.65
N ASP A 577 12.20 -6.42 -18.83
CA ASP A 577 13.39 -7.26 -18.61
C ASP A 577 14.55 -6.85 -19.52
N GLU A 578 14.29 -6.36 -20.74
CA GLU A 578 15.34 -5.83 -21.62
C GLU A 578 15.97 -4.55 -21.06
N PHE A 579 15.15 -3.68 -20.46
CA PHE A 579 15.61 -2.46 -19.79
C PHE A 579 16.47 -2.82 -18.57
N GLU A 580 15.98 -3.68 -17.68
CA GLU A 580 16.71 -4.08 -16.45
C GLU A 580 18.06 -4.72 -16.77
N ASN A 581 18.09 -5.57 -17.80
CA ASN A 581 19.33 -6.18 -18.29
C ASN A 581 20.30 -5.14 -18.88
N ALA A 582 19.80 -4.12 -19.56
CA ALA A 582 20.64 -3.05 -20.10
C ALA A 582 21.19 -2.15 -18.96
N LEU A 583 20.35 -1.80 -17.99
CA LEU A 583 20.72 -1.01 -16.82
C LEU A 583 21.76 -1.74 -15.96
N GLY A 584 21.60 -3.05 -15.77
CA GLY A 584 22.61 -3.85 -15.08
C GLY A 584 23.99 -3.81 -15.74
N ARG A 585 24.06 -3.80 -17.07
CA ARG A 585 25.33 -3.65 -17.81
C ARG A 585 25.98 -2.28 -17.60
N VAL A 586 25.19 -1.23 -17.40
CA VAL A 586 25.69 0.10 -17.05
C VAL A 586 26.36 0.06 -15.68
N VAL A 587 25.70 -0.53 -14.68
CA VAL A 587 26.23 -0.65 -13.31
C VAL A 587 27.55 -1.42 -13.27
N VAL A 588 27.67 -2.52 -14.03
CA VAL A 588 28.85 -3.40 -13.97
C VAL A 588 29.94 -3.12 -15.00
N ALA A 589 29.82 -2.04 -15.79
CA ALA A 589 30.81 -1.69 -16.82
C ALA A 589 32.24 -1.59 -16.24
N ALA A 590 33.24 -2.16 -16.93
CA ALA A 590 34.60 -2.26 -16.37
C ALA A 590 35.45 -0.99 -16.60
N SER A 591 35.01 -0.12 -17.51
CA SER A 591 35.72 1.11 -17.89
C SER A 591 34.75 2.19 -18.35
N ASP A 592 35.22 3.43 -18.45
CA ASP A 592 34.41 4.56 -18.91
C ASP A 592 33.91 4.34 -20.36
N ASP A 593 34.75 3.76 -21.22
CA ASP A 593 34.38 3.42 -22.61
C ASP A 593 33.28 2.34 -22.66
N GLU A 594 33.33 1.36 -21.77
CA GLU A 594 32.27 0.35 -21.65
C GLU A 594 30.99 0.94 -21.06
N PHE A 595 31.13 1.84 -20.07
CA PHE A 595 30.01 2.55 -19.48
C PHE A 595 29.26 3.36 -20.54
N GLU A 596 29.96 4.17 -21.33
CA GLU A 596 29.32 5.01 -22.35
C GLU A 596 28.62 4.17 -23.43
N LYS A 597 29.20 3.01 -23.81
CA LYS A 597 28.54 2.06 -24.73
C LYS A 597 27.31 1.40 -24.10
N ALA A 598 27.41 0.97 -22.84
CA ALA A 598 26.30 0.35 -22.13
C ALA A 598 25.16 1.35 -21.93
N TYR A 599 25.48 2.60 -21.61
CA TYR A 599 24.50 3.67 -21.44
C TYR A 599 23.81 4.03 -22.75
N SER A 600 24.56 4.13 -23.85
CA SER A 600 23.96 4.31 -25.18
C SER A 600 23.00 3.17 -25.51
N ASN A 601 23.38 1.93 -25.22
CA ASN A 601 22.51 0.77 -25.45
C ASN A 601 21.27 0.79 -24.53
N LEU A 602 21.36 1.32 -23.32
CA LEU A 602 20.20 1.52 -22.44
C LEU A 602 19.19 2.46 -23.10
N LEU A 603 19.65 3.62 -23.59
CA LEU A 603 18.80 4.58 -24.31
C LEU A 603 18.18 3.96 -25.56
N ASP A 604 18.97 3.26 -26.38
CA ASP A 604 18.48 2.57 -27.58
C ASP A 604 17.40 1.53 -27.24
N THR A 605 17.54 0.79 -26.13
CA THR A 605 16.54 -0.16 -25.65
C THR A 605 15.24 0.55 -25.27
N ILE A 606 15.33 1.67 -24.54
CA ILE A 606 14.17 2.46 -24.11
C ILE A 606 13.38 2.96 -25.32
N HIS A 607 14.06 3.59 -26.28
CA HIS A 607 13.42 4.13 -27.49
C HIS A 607 12.78 3.04 -28.35
N ARG A 608 13.51 1.94 -28.57
CA ARG A 608 12.99 0.82 -29.36
C ARG A 608 11.74 0.19 -28.75
N ASN A 609 11.62 0.25 -27.42
CA ASN A 609 10.51 -0.35 -26.68
C ASN A 609 9.37 0.64 -26.40
N GLY A 610 9.31 1.76 -27.11
CA GLY A 610 8.13 2.63 -27.16
C GLY A 610 8.24 3.91 -26.36
N LEU A 611 9.31 4.17 -25.60
CA LEU A 611 9.53 5.46 -24.95
C LEU A 611 10.42 6.37 -25.81
N ASP A 612 10.14 6.45 -27.11
CA ASP A 612 10.72 7.44 -28.01
C ASP A 612 9.92 8.76 -28.00
N GLU A 613 10.32 9.74 -28.83
CA GLU A 613 9.66 11.06 -28.88
C GLU A 613 8.15 10.97 -29.13
N GLU A 614 7.71 10.11 -30.06
CA GLU A 614 6.29 9.94 -30.37
C GLU A 614 5.56 9.19 -29.24
N GLY A 615 6.18 8.16 -28.67
CA GLY A 615 5.63 7.43 -27.53
C GLY A 615 5.43 8.32 -26.30
N MET A 616 6.41 9.16 -25.98
CA MET A 616 6.32 10.12 -24.87
C MET A 616 5.27 11.21 -25.13
N LYS A 617 5.09 11.64 -26.37
CA LYS A 617 4.00 12.54 -26.73
C LYS A 617 2.64 11.91 -26.48
N ILE A 618 2.43 10.66 -26.91
CA ILE A 618 1.17 9.91 -26.66
C ILE A 618 0.93 9.72 -25.16
N MET A 619 1.98 9.40 -24.39
CA MET A 619 1.88 9.29 -22.93
C MET A 619 1.45 10.61 -22.30
N ASN A 620 2.04 11.74 -22.68
CA ASN A 620 1.67 13.05 -22.14
C ASN A 620 0.25 13.48 -22.52
N GLU A 621 -0.18 13.23 -23.77
CA GLU A 621 -1.56 13.46 -24.19
C GLU A 621 -2.55 12.60 -23.38
N THR A 622 -2.19 11.34 -23.13
CA THR A 622 -2.98 10.44 -22.28
C THR A 622 -3.04 10.96 -20.85
N MET A 623 -1.93 11.38 -20.26
CA MET A 623 -1.90 11.95 -18.90
C MET A 623 -2.90 13.10 -18.75
N LYS A 624 -2.88 14.03 -19.71
CA LYS A 624 -3.76 15.18 -19.74
C LYS A 624 -5.24 14.78 -19.85
N GLU A 625 -5.56 13.86 -20.75
CA GLU A 625 -6.93 13.35 -20.90
C GLU A 625 -7.43 12.66 -19.63
N ARG A 626 -6.60 11.82 -19.00
CA ARG A 626 -6.95 11.04 -17.81
C ARG A 626 -7.07 11.87 -16.54
N CYS A 627 -6.24 12.89 -16.39
CA CYS A 627 -6.31 13.77 -15.23
C CYS A 627 -7.47 14.76 -15.33
N GLY A 628 -7.92 15.10 -16.54
CA GLY A 628 -8.96 16.10 -16.76
C GLY A 628 -8.62 17.42 -16.07
N ASP A 629 -9.55 17.95 -15.29
CA ASP A 629 -9.38 19.23 -14.58
C ASP A 629 -8.21 19.21 -13.57
N THR A 630 -7.87 18.05 -13.00
CA THR A 630 -6.71 17.93 -12.07
C THR A 630 -5.35 18.07 -12.77
N TYR A 631 -5.31 18.01 -14.11
CA TYR A 631 -4.10 18.32 -14.85
C TYR A 631 -3.75 19.81 -14.77
N GLU A 632 -4.76 20.69 -14.75
CA GLU A 632 -4.52 22.13 -14.59
C GLU A 632 -3.99 22.45 -13.19
N GLU A 633 -4.45 21.73 -12.16
CA GLU A 633 -3.88 21.84 -10.81
C GLU A 633 -2.41 21.41 -10.79
N LEU A 634 -2.06 20.32 -11.48
CA LEU A 634 -0.69 19.81 -11.59
C LEU A 634 0.26 20.83 -12.25
N VAL A 635 -0.07 21.34 -13.44
CA VAL A 635 0.83 22.23 -14.21
C VAL A 635 0.91 23.66 -13.67
N ASN A 636 -0.06 24.07 -12.84
CA ASN A 636 -0.03 25.37 -12.17
C ASN A 636 0.55 25.29 -10.74
N TRP A 637 0.95 24.10 -10.30
CA TRP A 637 1.47 23.88 -8.96
C TRP A 637 2.95 24.30 -8.87
N THR A 638 3.31 24.91 -7.75
CA THR A 638 4.70 25.30 -7.41
C THR A 638 4.93 25.08 -5.93
N SER A 639 6.15 24.74 -5.53
CA SER A 639 6.52 24.52 -4.13
C SER A 639 6.67 25.80 -3.30
N ASP A 640 6.64 27.00 -3.92
CA ASP A 640 6.81 28.33 -3.27
C ASP A 640 5.61 28.80 -2.40
N LYS A 641 4.83 27.87 -1.82
CA LYS A 641 3.79 28.17 -0.83
C LYS A 641 4.19 27.71 0.57
#